data_AF-A0A378LNW5-F1
#
_entry.id   AF-A0A378LNW5-F1
#
_cell.length_a   1.000
_cell.length_b   1.000
_cell.length_c   1.000
_cell.angle_alpha   90.00
_cell.angle_beta   90.00
_cell.angle_gamma   90.00
#
_symmetry.space_group_name_H-M   'P 1'
#
loop_
_entity.id
_entity.type
_entity.pdbx_description
1 polymer ?
#
loop_
_entity_poly.entity_id
_entity_poly.type
_entity_poly.pdbx_seq_one_letter_code
_entity_poly.pdbx_strand_id
1 'polypeptide(L)'
;MKFSTHEKRMRHPLAKLIPQILWETLFVNELPNYLIPLMQEHDEHLLNQLIDEARPKRPYFTTDMLRMWLVIVLSHPELTTESLQQIADRIGMTDQMLFHAAVLWGNKNYFKYLMKQYSKSSLKYMITENNYHLFIQSAQRGDLYIFNKISQILRPKLQQMIEAKEFSAFKLAAENGHLSILKFLAEKAPEKLQQMILADNFFALRRSVEKGHLSVLKFLVEKASEKQQEMYAVYHLLFRIAAAVGHLSILQFFAEKSKDNLQEMISSGNYSAFKVAAAAGHLSVLQFLTEKAPDELPEMIKANNYFAFRHAAINGYLPVVQYLAEIAPEKLQEMIAAQNYASFRCAAADGRLSVIKYLSENAHDILQDMIEADNYGVIRGALQREKETHLINYLLSIAHAFAFADQHYNEYFVQVSLFVTNKLSELQLQKRTVEQENPYAVFDITNPDESKLLFYILRNLIRQNDPARRDDILFLLNIPSVKALAHTEVTPHKSNELLRLALSLENESAAEILMGIPAVREMAVQNNFYRLEQQSGLDLQALAQDRESAMTALTQGEQQRLKKGINYYKPMLKQASVQFIMEELYAMLAQLYEQNPASITILNQDHATTIVLPLHWEELQNLHLGEPVYHEALKAYYQHKAHSAWRYLSKPNPWMHEHASYVYVNPYNTQEKWSTFEEYQSLISMLYLAVLDKTMPCLDNHTFESRLEHFINELAFIGRAHNWDTTRSIIAGNGDVITQEFDDLEGDRPSCFSGVKRRLFQSVLDHPFFMILTEDIIKQEIREFVRQHFKDSIDDKNRNAIKTAWEKGILLEERTNEDWAALNAIDICQEKLDAFIRSLKNKYDKEQLVFFIPYIKNKFALNPDKEFQRAHLLKFGYLHLEELFESNCQKKEKNQSELQGLNQFGLFAPGEPLSTLEHSTPRWQNE
;
A
#
# COMPACT_ATOMS: atom_id res chain seq x y z
N MET A 1 16.81 12.87 -34.90
CA MET A 1 17.06 11.78 -33.93
C MET A 1 17.71 12.33 -32.66
N LYS A 2 17.00 12.35 -31.53
CA LYS A 2 17.47 12.90 -30.25
C LYS A 2 18.04 11.82 -29.33
N PHE A 3 19.09 12.16 -28.59
CA PHE A 3 19.71 11.23 -27.63
C PHE A 3 19.60 11.77 -26.21
N SER A 4 18.98 11.01 -25.31
CA SER A 4 18.76 11.42 -23.91
C SER A 4 19.99 11.26 -23.02
N THR A 5 20.99 10.48 -23.43
CA THR A 5 22.24 10.31 -22.69
C THR A 5 23.44 10.20 -23.63
N HIS A 6 24.63 10.59 -23.14
CA HIS A 6 25.89 10.45 -23.87
C HIS A 6 26.15 8.99 -24.26
N GLU A 7 25.87 8.03 -23.37
CA GLU A 7 26.03 6.60 -23.66
C GLU A 7 25.17 6.13 -24.84
N LYS A 8 23.88 6.51 -24.86
CA LYS A 8 22.99 6.13 -25.97
C LYS A 8 23.49 6.67 -27.31
N ARG A 9 24.04 7.88 -27.31
CA ARG A 9 24.68 8.45 -28.50
C ARG A 9 25.93 7.67 -28.90
N MET A 10 26.81 7.36 -27.95
CA MET A 10 28.06 6.64 -28.25
C MET A 10 27.83 5.22 -28.77
N ARG A 11 26.67 4.61 -28.48
CA ARG A 11 26.25 3.33 -29.07
C ARG A 11 25.76 3.45 -30.52
N HIS A 12 25.35 4.63 -30.98
CA HIS A 12 24.82 4.81 -32.32
C HIS A 12 25.95 4.93 -33.37
N PRO A 13 25.91 4.17 -34.49
CA PRO A 13 27.03 4.07 -35.44
C PRO A 13 27.42 5.40 -36.10
N LEU A 14 26.44 6.28 -36.39
CA LEU A 14 26.70 7.58 -37.02
C LEU A 14 26.95 8.71 -36.00
N ALA A 15 26.08 8.88 -35.01
CA ALA A 15 26.18 9.96 -34.02
C ALA A 15 27.45 9.92 -33.15
N LYS A 16 28.10 8.75 -33.02
CA LYS A 16 29.41 8.62 -32.35
C LYS A 16 30.58 9.24 -33.15
N LEU A 17 30.42 9.41 -34.48
CA LEU A 17 31.45 10.00 -35.34
C LEU A 17 31.61 11.50 -35.11
N ILE A 18 30.53 12.16 -34.65
CA ILE A 18 30.55 13.58 -34.30
C ILE A 18 31.26 13.72 -32.95
N PRO A 19 32.31 14.55 -32.82
CA PRO A 19 32.95 14.84 -31.53
C PRO A 19 32.00 15.49 -30.51
N GLN A 20 32.22 15.25 -29.20
CA GLN A 20 31.38 15.79 -28.11
C GLN A 20 31.19 17.31 -28.21
N ILE A 21 32.26 18.06 -28.45
CA ILE A 21 32.24 19.53 -28.54
C ILE A 21 31.31 20.00 -29.66
N LEU A 22 31.40 19.38 -30.85
CA LEU A 22 30.55 19.75 -31.98
C LEU A 22 29.09 19.36 -31.73
N TRP A 23 28.89 18.24 -31.04
CA TRP A 23 27.55 17.77 -30.72
C TRP A 23 26.78 18.70 -29.79
N GLU A 24 27.43 19.23 -28.76
CA GLU A 24 26.82 20.18 -27.82
C GLU A 24 26.59 21.55 -28.45
N THR A 25 27.57 22.02 -29.24
CA THR A 25 27.55 23.39 -29.80
C THR A 25 26.70 23.53 -31.05
N LEU A 26 26.78 22.57 -31.99
CA LEU A 26 26.10 22.67 -33.27
C LEU A 26 24.90 21.76 -33.37
N PHE A 27 24.93 20.56 -32.81
CA PHE A 27 23.85 19.57 -32.99
C PHE A 27 22.81 19.61 -31.87
N VAL A 28 23.10 20.27 -30.74
CA VAL A 28 22.17 20.52 -29.63
C VAL A 28 21.43 19.23 -29.20
N ASN A 29 22.20 18.16 -29.00
CA ASN A 29 21.69 16.83 -28.62
C ASN A 29 20.80 16.11 -29.64
N GLU A 30 20.84 16.53 -30.90
CA GLU A 30 20.08 15.94 -31.99
C GLU A 30 20.91 15.72 -33.26
N LEU A 31 20.82 14.54 -33.87
CA LEU A 31 21.25 14.31 -35.25
C LEU A 31 20.03 14.47 -36.17
N PRO A 32 19.93 15.54 -36.99
CA PRO A 32 18.81 15.72 -37.90
C PRO A 32 18.68 14.56 -38.89
N ASN A 33 17.46 14.09 -39.12
CA ASN A 33 17.21 12.89 -39.93
C ASN A 33 17.65 13.07 -41.39
N TYR A 34 17.58 14.28 -41.93
CA TYR A 34 17.99 14.58 -43.30
C TYR A 34 19.51 14.46 -43.53
N LEU A 35 20.31 14.44 -42.46
CA LEU A 35 21.77 14.26 -42.53
C LEU A 35 22.18 12.79 -42.54
N ILE A 36 21.30 11.88 -42.11
CA ILE A 36 21.61 10.45 -41.98
C ILE A 36 22.00 9.83 -43.32
N PRO A 37 21.29 10.05 -44.44
CA PRO A 37 21.66 9.49 -45.74
C PRO A 37 23.06 9.92 -46.19
N LEU A 38 23.41 11.19 -45.95
CA LEU A 38 24.73 11.75 -46.30
C LEU A 38 25.88 11.08 -45.56
N MET A 39 25.62 10.48 -44.39
CA MET A 39 26.65 9.80 -43.60
C MET A 39 26.79 8.31 -43.92
N GLN A 40 25.83 7.74 -44.65
CA GLN A 40 25.77 6.31 -44.97
C GLN A 40 26.21 6.00 -46.40
N GLU A 41 26.12 6.98 -47.30
CA GLU A 41 26.39 6.78 -48.72
C GLU A 41 27.89 6.78 -49.01
N HIS A 42 28.39 5.69 -49.58
CA HIS A 42 29.82 5.51 -49.87
C HIS A 42 30.15 5.70 -51.35
N ASP A 43 29.14 5.76 -52.24
CA ASP A 43 29.33 6.11 -53.64
C ASP A 43 29.36 7.65 -53.81
N GLU A 44 30.47 8.18 -54.35
CA GLU A 44 30.69 9.62 -54.48
C GLU A 44 29.66 10.30 -55.41
N HIS A 45 29.16 9.59 -56.43
CA HIS A 45 28.15 10.14 -57.34
C HIS A 45 26.78 10.25 -56.65
N LEU A 46 26.35 9.20 -55.95
CA LEU A 46 25.12 9.19 -55.17
C LEU A 46 25.18 10.16 -53.97
N LEU A 47 26.31 10.24 -53.27
CA LEU A 47 26.53 11.20 -52.20
C LEU A 47 26.35 12.64 -52.71
N ASN A 48 26.92 12.94 -53.88
CA ASN A 48 26.72 14.21 -54.55
C ASN A 48 25.23 14.44 -54.85
N GLN A 49 24.51 13.49 -55.44
CA GLN A 49 23.07 13.66 -55.68
C GLN A 49 22.30 13.98 -54.37
N LEU A 50 22.59 13.25 -53.29
CA LEU A 50 21.95 13.48 -51.98
C LEU A 50 22.29 14.87 -51.41
N ILE A 51 23.50 15.38 -51.64
CA ILE A 51 23.89 16.74 -51.23
C ILE A 51 23.02 17.79 -51.91
N ASP A 52 22.74 17.63 -53.22
CA ASP A 52 21.90 18.58 -53.96
C ASP A 52 20.45 18.55 -53.46
N GLU A 53 19.94 17.36 -53.17
CA GLU A 53 18.59 17.15 -52.64
C GLU A 53 18.43 17.71 -51.22
N ALA A 54 19.46 17.55 -50.37
CA ALA A 54 19.48 18.03 -48.99
C ALA A 54 19.80 19.52 -48.85
N ARG A 55 20.16 20.20 -49.94
CA ARG A 55 20.59 21.60 -49.92
C ARG A 55 19.48 22.54 -49.42
N PRO A 56 19.76 23.45 -48.46
CA PRO A 56 18.75 24.39 -47.97
C PRO A 56 18.24 25.33 -49.08
N LYS A 57 16.93 25.37 -49.31
CA LYS A 57 16.29 26.21 -50.35
C LYS A 57 16.28 27.72 -50.02
N ARG A 58 16.73 28.13 -48.83
CA ARG A 58 16.82 29.55 -48.41
C ARG A 58 18.24 29.88 -47.93
N PRO A 59 18.88 30.95 -48.44
CA PRO A 59 20.31 31.23 -48.22
C PRO A 59 20.68 31.85 -46.86
N TYR A 60 19.76 31.91 -45.88
CA TYR A 60 19.96 32.66 -44.62
C TYR A 60 20.26 31.80 -43.37
N PHE A 61 20.29 30.46 -43.47
CA PHE A 61 20.62 29.60 -42.33
C PHE A 61 22.06 29.06 -42.41
N THR A 62 22.98 29.71 -41.69
CA THR A 62 24.42 29.40 -41.66
C THR A 62 24.77 28.09 -40.96
N THR A 63 23.94 27.64 -40.00
CA THR A 63 24.26 26.48 -39.15
C THR A 63 24.02 25.14 -39.84
N ASP A 64 23.02 25.03 -40.71
CA ASP A 64 22.69 23.75 -41.37
C ASP A 64 23.71 23.39 -42.46
N MET A 65 24.24 24.37 -43.19
CA MET A 65 25.37 24.16 -44.10
C MET A 65 26.62 23.67 -43.35
N LEU A 66 26.90 24.25 -42.17
CA LEU A 66 27.99 23.81 -41.29
C LEU A 66 27.78 22.39 -40.79
N ARG A 67 26.55 22.03 -40.35
CA ARG A 67 26.21 20.67 -39.93
C ARG A 67 26.38 19.67 -41.06
N MET A 68 25.86 19.99 -42.25
CA MET A 68 25.98 19.14 -43.46
C MET A 68 27.44 18.88 -43.80
N TRP A 69 28.24 19.92 -43.94
CA TRP A 69 29.65 19.78 -44.26
C TRP A 69 30.39 18.97 -43.19
N LEU A 70 30.15 19.27 -41.90
CA LEU A 70 30.79 18.57 -40.80
C LEU A 70 30.41 17.09 -40.73
N VAL A 71 29.15 16.70 -40.96
CA VAL A 71 28.80 15.28 -40.95
C VAL A 71 29.48 14.54 -42.10
N ILE A 72 29.56 15.13 -43.29
CA ILE A 72 30.20 14.52 -44.47
C ILE A 72 31.69 14.30 -44.20
N VAL A 73 32.43 15.32 -43.75
CA VAL A 73 33.87 15.16 -43.51
C VAL A 73 34.21 14.23 -42.33
N LEU A 74 33.25 14.01 -41.43
CA LEU A 74 33.40 13.10 -40.29
C LEU A 74 33.00 11.65 -40.63
N SER A 75 32.08 11.44 -41.58
CA SER A 75 31.71 10.11 -42.07
C SER A 75 32.57 9.61 -43.22
N HIS A 76 33.22 10.52 -43.97
CA HIS A 76 34.05 10.21 -45.16
C HIS A 76 35.49 10.71 -44.99
N PRO A 77 36.28 10.12 -44.07
CA PRO A 77 37.68 10.51 -43.84
C PRO A 77 38.61 10.30 -45.04
N GLU A 78 38.21 9.51 -46.03
CA GLU A 78 38.92 9.20 -47.27
C GLU A 78 38.95 10.34 -48.29
N LEU A 79 38.09 11.36 -48.15
CA LEU A 79 37.97 12.44 -49.11
C LEU A 79 39.26 13.27 -49.22
N THR A 80 39.66 13.55 -50.46
CA THR A 80 40.82 14.40 -50.75
C THR A 80 40.51 15.87 -50.47
N THR A 81 41.54 16.70 -50.30
CA THR A 81 41.35 18.15 -50.10
C THR A 81 40.64 18.83 -51.29
N GLU A 82 40.77 18.28 -52.50
CA GLU A 82 40.08 18.75 -53.70
C GLU A 82 38.60 18.38 -53.66
N SER A 83 38.26 17.12 -53.36
CA SER A 83 36.87 16.66 -53.18
C SER A 83 36.16 17.46 -52.09
N LEU A 84 36.85 17.76 -50.97
CA LEU A 84 36.30 18.59 -49.89
C LEU A 84 35.97 20.02 -50.33
N GLN A 85 36.77 20.60 -51.24
CA GLN A 85 36.49 21.92 -51.79
C GLN A 85 35.27 21.87 -52.72
N GLN A 86 35.20 20.87 -53.61
CA GLN A 86 34.05 20.69 -54.50
C GLN A 86 32.75 20.53 -53.71
N ILE A 87 32.76 19.73 -52.63
CA ILE A 87 31.60 19.56 -51.73
C ILE A 87 31.22 20.89 -51.07
N ALA A 88 32.20 21.67 -50.59
CA ALA A 88 31.96 22.97 -49.99
C ALA A 88 31.27 23.94 -50.97
N ASP A 89 31.76 24.02 -52.21
CA ASP A 89 31.20 24.86 -53.27
C ASP A 89 29.76 24.42 -53.63
N ARG A 90 29.51 23.11 -53.64
CA ARG A 90 28.20 22.51 -53.97
C ARG A 90 27.15 22.76 -52.89
N ILE A 91 27.53 22.65 -51.61
CA ILE A 91 26.69 23.05 -50.47
C ILE A 91 26.44 24.56 -50.50
N GLY A 92 27.38 25.34 -51.04
CA GLY A 92 27.33 26.81 -51.11
C GLY A 92 27.96 27.47 -49.89
N MET A 93 29.00 26.86 -49.31
CA MET A 93 29.75 27.45 -48.22
C MET A 93 30.57 28.65 -48.71
N THR A 94 30.54 29.75 -47.98
CA THR A 94 31.47 30.85 -48.22
C THR A 94 32.87 30.48 -47.73
N ASP A 95 33.91 31.12 -48.26
CA ASP A 95 35.30 30.94 -47.80
C ASP A 95 35.45 31.11 -46.28
N GLN A 96 34.71 32.07 -45.71
CA GLN A 96 34.67 32.33 -44.27
C GLN A 96 34.05 31.17 -43.49
N MET A 97 32.93 30.61 -43.96
CA MET A 97 32.29 29.45 -43.35
C MET A 97 33.19 28.22 -43.43
N LEU A 98 33.87 28.03 -44.56
CA LEU A 98 34.78 26.92 -44.79
C LEU A 98 36.01 27.00 -43.87
N PHE A 99 36.57 28.20 -43.72
CA PHE A 99 37.66 28.45 -42.78
C PHE A 99 37.23 28.20 -41.32
N HIS A 100 36.04 28.66 -40.94
CA HIS A 100 35.47 28.40 -39.61
C HIS A 100 35.23 26.91 -39.37
N ALA A 101 34.65 26.20 -40.35
CA ALA A 101 34.43 24.76 -40.31
C ALA A 101 35.74 23.99 -40.16
N ALA A 102 36.81 24.42 -40.83
CA ALA A 102 38.13 23.80 -40.69
C ALA A 102 38.71 23.95 -39.28
N VAL A 103 38.53 25.11 -38.63
CA VAL A 103 38.92 25.33 -37.22
C VAL A 103 38.07 24.47 -36.28
N LEU A 104 36.77 24.39 -36.53
CA LEU A 104 35.84 23.53 -35.78
C LEU A 104 36.15 22.03 -35.93
N TRP A 105 36.57 21.61 -37.11
CA TRP A 105 36.95 20.23 -37.40
C TRP A 105 38.29 19.86 -36.77
N GLY A 106 39.24 20.81 -36.73
CA GLY A 106 40.57 20.63 -36.14
C GLY A 106 41.55 19.83 -37.02
N ASN A 107 41.20 19.55 -38.28
CA ASN A 107 42.09 18.83 -39.19
C ASN A 107 43.27 19.72 -39.62
N LYS A 108 44.45 19.40 -39.10
CA LYS A 108 45.69 20.17 -39.36
C LYS A 108 46.09 20.20 -40.83
N ASN A 109 45.83 19.14 -41.59
CA ASN A 109 46.22 19.06 -43.00
C ASN A 109 45.32 19.93 -43.86
N TYR A 110 44.01 19.82 -43.65
CA TYR A 110 43.04 20.66 -44.34
C TYR A 110 43.20 22.14 -43.96
N PHE A 111 43.43 22.45 -42.68
CA PHE A 111 43.73 23.81 -42.24
C PHE A 111 45.01 24.36 -42.91
N LYS A 112 46.08 23.55 -43.04
CA LYS A 112 47.29 23.93 -43.78
C LYS A 112 47.00 24.18 -45.27
N TYR A 113 46.14 23.39 -45.88
CA TYR A 113 45.72 23.55 -47.27
C TYR A 113 44.99 24.89 -47.47
N LEU A 114 43.96 25.19 -46.66
CA LEU A 114 43.26 26.48 -46.73
C LEU A 114 44.18 27.67 -46.48
N MET A 115 45.12 27.53 -45.53
CA MET A 115 46.13 28.55 -45.24
C MET A 115 47.09 28.84 -46.41
N LYS A 116 47.28 27.91 -47.35
CA LYS A 116 48.07 28.12 -48.58
C LYS A 116 47.23 28.75 -49.70
N GLN A 117 45.94 28.41 -49.75
CA GLN A 117 44.98 28.88 -50.75
C GLN A 117 44.68 30.38 -50.58
N TYR A 118 44.43 30.83 -49.35
CA TYR A 118 43.98 32.19 -49.10
C TYR A 118 45.13 33.17 -48.85
N SER A 119 45.03 34.36 -49.44
CA SER A 119 45.96 35.46 -49.18
C SER A 119 45.88 35.92 -47.72
N LYS A 120 46.96 36.53 -47.19
CA LYS A 120 46.98 37.10 -45.83
C LYS A 120 45.89 38.16 -45.61
N SER A 121 45.52 38.91 -46.65
CA SER A 121 44.45 39.91 -46.61
C SER A 121 43.07 39.26 -46.53
N SER A 122 42.82 38.21 -47.31
CA SER A 122 41.60 37.41 -47.27
C SER A 122 41.41 36.74 -45.90
N LEU A 123 42.49 36.16 -45.34
CA LEU A 123 42.48 35.59 -43.99
C LEU A 123 42.19 36.64 -42.91
N LYS A 124 42.68 37.87 -43.04
CA LYS A 124 42.30 38.94 -42.09
C LYS A 124 40.83 39.30 -42.20
N TYR A 125 40.31 39.45 -43.42
CA TYR A 125 38.90 39.82 -43.68
C TYR A 125 37.91 38.76 -43.16
N MET A 126 38.15 37.48 -43.46
CA MET A 126 37.32 36.36 -42.98
C MET A 126 37.23 36.27 -41.46
N ILE A 127 38.17 36.87 -40.74
CA ILE A 127 38.25 36.79 -39.29
C ILE A 127 37.83 38.10 -38.61
N THR A 128 37.79 39.24 -39.32
CA THR A 128 37.35 40.52 -38.74
C THR A 128 35.87 40.58 -38.39
N GLU A 129 35.00 39.86 -39.09
CA GLU A 129 33.56 39.82 -38.76
C GLU A 129 33.26 39.01 -37.49
N ASN A 130 34.14 38.07 -37.12
CA ASN A 130 33.88 37.11 -36.07
C ASN A 130 34.61 37.54 -34.79
N ASN A 131 33.86 38.03 -33.80
CA ASN A 131 34.36 38.62 -32.55
C ASN A 131 35.27 37.67 -31.73
N TYR A 132 36.52 37.46 -32.17
CA TYR A 132 37.53 36.51 -31.63
C TYR A 132 37.06 35.05 -31.40
N HIS A 133 35.89 34.67 -31.94
CA HIS A 133 35.26 33.36 -31.74
C HIS A 133 36.13 32.18 -32.19
N LEU A 134 36.94 32.35 -33.24
CA LEU A 134 37.86 31.32 -33.72
C LEU A 134 38.96 30.97 -32.70
N PHE A 135 39.41 31.95 -31.90
CA PHE A 135 40.33 31.68 -30.80
C PHE A 135 39.64 30.87 -29.71
N ILE A 136 38.41 31.23 -29.34
CA ILE A 136 37.62 30.52 -28.33
C ILE A 136 37.41 29.06 -28.75
N GLN A 137 37.03 28.80 -30.00
CA GLN A 137 36.81 27.44 -30.52
C GLN A 137 38.10 26.61 -30.58
N SER A 138 39.19 27.18 -31.10
CA SER A 138 40.48 26.47 -31.17
C SER A 138 41.06 26.20 -29.78
N ALA A 139 40.82 27.09 -28.80
CA ALA A 139 41.15 26.87 -27.40
C ALA A 139 40.31 25.76 -26.78
N GLN A 140 38.99 25.76 -27.02
CA GLN A 140 38.06 24.74 -26.52
C GLN A 140 38.40 23.33 -27.03
N ARG A 141 39.00 23.22 -28.23
CA ARG A 141 39.46 21.94 -28.81
C ARG A 141 40.88 21.54 -28.40
N GLY A 142 41.67 22.48 -27.90
CA GLY A 142 43.08 22.23 -27.53
C GLY A 142 44.04 22.15 -28.71
N ASP A 143 43.63 22.61 -29.89
CA ASP A 143 44.43 22.56 -31.12
C ASP A 143 45.50 23.67 -31.14
N LEU A 144 46.55 23.52 -30.31
CA LEU A 144 47.62 24.53 -30.14
C LEU A 144 48.24 24.99 -31.46
N TYR A 145 48.41 24.07 -32.43
CA TYR A 145 48.95 24.42 -33.74
C TYR A 145 48.06 25.45 -34.47
N ILE A 146 46.76 25.17 -34.54
CA ILE A 146 45.78 26.05 -35.19
C ILE A 146 45.68 27.35 -34.40
N PHE A 147 45.56 27.26 -33.08
CA PHE A 147 45.50 28.43 -32.18
C PHE A 147 46.71 29.36 -32.37
N ASN A 148 47.93 28.82 -32.38
CA ASN A 148 49.16 29.60 -32.57
C ASN A 148 49.24 30.19 -33.98
N LYS A 149 48.83 29.46 -35.02
CA LYS A 149 48.82 30.00 -36.39
C LYS A 149 47.83 31.15 -36.56
N ILE A 150 46.62 31.02 -36.02
CA ILE A 150 45.63 32.10 -35.99
C ILE A 150 46.20 33.30 -35.19
N SER A 151 46.84 33.04 -34.06
CA SER A 151 47.49 34.07 -33.22
C SER A 151 48.57 34.86 -33.97
N GLN A 152 49.37 34.19 -34.81
CA GLN A 152 50.41 34.84 -35.62
C GLN A 152 49.84 35.77 -36.70
N ILE A 153 48.71 35.40 -37.31
CA ILE A 153 48.06 36.19 -38.37
C ILE A 153 47.33 37.40 -37.76
N LEU A 154 46.74 37.23 -36.57
CA LEU A 154 45.77 38.15 -35.98
C LEU A 154 46.17 38.66 -34.61
N ARG A 155 47.42 39.12 -34.46
CA ARG A 155 47.92 39.63 -33.17
C ARG A 155 47.00 40.67 -32.51
N PRO A 156 46.42 41.68 -33.22
CA PRO A 156 45.53 42.65 -32.57
C PRO A 156 44.26 42.00 -32.00
N LYS A 157 43.71 41.00 -32.69
CA LYS A 157 42.47 40.34 -32.26
C LYS A 157 42.73 39.33 -31.13
N LEU A 158 43.91 38.72 -31.09
CA LEU A 158 44.38 37.94 -29.93
C LEU A 158 44.43 38.83 -28.69
N GLN A 159 45.00 40.04 -28.79
CA GLN A 159 45.06 40.97 -27.67
C GLN A 159 43.65 41.39 -27.21
N GLN A 160 42.76 41.73 -28.15
CA GLN A 160 41.34 42.02 -27.81
C GLN A 160 40.64 40.85 -27.10
N MET A 161 40.94 39.61 -27.50
CA MET A 161 40.38 38.40 -26.86
C MET A 161 40.92 38.22 -25.43
N ILE A 162 42.21 38.45 -25.25
CA ILE A 162 42.89 38.40 -23.94
C ILE A 162 42.38 39.51 -23.01
N GLU A 163 42.10 40.70 -23.54
CA GLU A 163 41.59 41.86 -22.80
C GLU A 163 40.09 41.79 -22.52
N ALA A 164 39.36 40.91 -23.21
CA ALA A 164 37.95 40.72 -22.97
C ALA A 164 37.72 40.21 -21.54
N LYS A 165 36.82 40.89 -20.81
CA LYS A 165 36.53 40.58 -19.39
C LYS A 165 36.10 39.14 -19.14
N GLU A 166 35.59 38.45 -20.15
CA GLU A 166 35.08 37.07 -20.01
C GLU A 166 36.19 36.02 -19.99
N PHE A 167 37.39 36.29 -20.53
CA PHE A 167 38.50 35.32 -20.65
C PHE A 167 38.09 33.93 -21.22
N SER A 168 37.12 33.91 -22.14
CA SER A 168 36.43 32.69 -22.59
C SER A 168 37.36 31.61 -23.14
N ALA A 169 38.41 31.98 -23.89
CA ALA A 169 39.38 31.01 -24.40
C ALA A 169 40.17 30.31 -23.27
N PHE A 170 40.57 31.05 -22.23
CA PHE A 170 41.28 30.49 -21.08
C PHE A 170 40.36 29.55 -20.27
N LYS A 171 39.14 29.99 -20.00
CA LYS A 171 38.14 29.20 -19.25
C LYS A 171 37.79 27.89 -19.96
N LEU A 172 37.48 27.94 -21.27
CA LEU A 172 37.13 26.73 -22.03
C LEU A 172 38.33 25.80 -22.24
N ALA A 173 39.54 26.33 -22.41
CA ALA A 173 40.75 25.50 -22.44
C ALA A 173 40.96 24.77 -21.10
N ALA A 174 40.73 25.43 -19.97
CA ALA A 174 40.83 24.80 -18.65
C ALA A 174 39.74 23.75 -18.42
N GLU A 175 38.49 24.06 -18.78
CA GLU A 175 37.36 23.15 -18.68
C GLU A 175 37.55 21.86 -19.50
N ASN A 176 38.21 21.93 -20.66
CA ASN A 176 38.47 20.78 -21.53
C ASN A 176 39.88 20.17 -21.36
N GLY A 177 40.65 20.63 -20.37
CA GLY A 177 41.93 19.99 -20.01
C GLY A 177 43.12 20.36 -20.90
N HIS A 178 43.02 21.44 -21.67
CA HIS A 178 44.00 21.83 -22.68
C HIS A 178 45.13 22.69 -22.11
N LEU A 179 45.97 22.07 -21.27
CA LEU A 179 47.11 22.72 -20.61
C LEU A 179 48.06 23.45 -21.58
N SER A 180 48.24 22.93 -22.79
CA SER A 180 49.12 23.53 -23.80
C SER A 180 48.64 24.93 -24.25
N ILE A 181 47.32 25.13 -24.37
CA ILE A 181 46.70 26.44 -24.65
C ILE A 181 46.86 27.37 -23.45
N LEU A 182 46.65 26.88 -22.23
CA LEU A 182 46.80 27.69 -21.01
C LEU A 182 48.23 28.21 -20.85
N LYS A 183 49.23 27.34 -21.07
CA LYS A 183 50.65 27.73 -21.07
C LYS A 183 50.94 28.79 -22.14
N PHE A 184 50.43 28.59 -23.35
CA PHE A 184 50.58 29.57 -24.43
C PHE A 184 49.99 30.94 -24.06
N LEU A 185 48.77 30.97 -23.49
CA LEU A 185 48.13 32.22 -23.07
C LEU A 185 48.89 32.90 -21.93
N ALA A 186 49.35 32.12 -20.94
CA ALA A 186 50.16 32.61 -19.84
C ALA A 186 51.50 33.22 -20.31
N GLU A 187 52.12 32.64 -21.34
CA GLU A 187 53.34 33.18 -21.95
C GLU A 187 53.08 34.47 -22.77
N LYS A 188 51.90 34.60 -23.38
CA LYS A 188 51.56 35.75 -24.23
C LYS A 188 51.00 36.95 -23.48
N ALA A 189 50.40 36.74 -22.32
CA ALA A 189 49.84 37.81 -21.49
C ALA A 189 50.06 37.50 -19.99
N PRO A 190 51.32 37.44 -19.52
CA PRO A 190 51.63 37.16 -18.12
C PRO A 190 50.96 38.14 -17.16
N GLU A 191 50.79 39.41 -17.56
CA GLU A 191 50.15 40.47 -16.77
C GLU A 191 48.64 40.26 -16.57
N LYS A 192 47.99 39.45 -17.41
CA LYS A 192 46.57 39.10 -17.29
C LYS A 192 46.33 37.74 -16.63
N LEU A 193 47.36 36.93 -16.44
CA LEU A 193 47.24 35.56 -15.95
C LEU A 193 46.48 35.48 -14.62
N GLN A 194 46.77 36.37 -13.66
CA GLN A 194 46.04 36.40 -12.39
C GLN A 194 44.55 36.71 -12.58
N GLN A 195 44.22 37.66 -13.46
CA GLN A 195 42.82 38.00 -13.76
C GLN A 195 42.09 36.82 -14.40
N MET A 196 42.76 36.08 -15.30
CA MET A 196 42.21 34.88 -15.94
C MET A 196 41.95 33.74 -14.93
N ILE A 197 42.87 33.55 -13.97
CA ILE A 197 42.75 32.51 -12.94
C ILE A 197 41.61 32.82 -11.97
N LEU A 198 41.47 34.09 -11.56
CA LEU A 198 40.47 34.53 -10.57
C LEU A 198 39.08 34.76 -11.19
N ALA A 199 38.97 34.79 -12.52
CA ALA A 199 37.73 35.07 -13.24
C ALA A 199 36.57 34.15 -12.83
N ASP A 200 35.37 34.73 -12.77
CA ASP A 200 34.10 34.04 -12.47
C ASP A 200 34.17 33.12 -11.25
N ASN A 201 34.79 33.64 -10.18
CA ASN A 201 35.03 32.92 -8.94
C ASN A 201 35.78 31.60 -9.20
N PHE A 202 37.00 31.73 -9.73
CA PHE A 202 37.91 30.61 -10.02
C PHE A 202 37.32 29.56 -10.97
N PHE A 203 36.59 29.98 -12.03
CA PHE A 203 35.91 29.06 -12.95
C PHE A 203 36.85 28.01 -13.54
N ALA A 204 38.04 28.44 -14.00
CA ALA A 204 39.04 27.54 -14.58
C ALA A 204 39.47 26.43 -13.59
N LEU A 205 39.71 26.78 -12.31
CA LEU A 205 40.03 25.80 -11.28
C LEU A 205 38.85 24.86 -11.02
N ARG A 206 37.66 25.41 -10.77
CA ARG A 206 36.45 24.61 -10.47
C ARG A 206 36.16 23.60 -11.56
N ARG A 207 36.19 24.02 -12.83
CA ARG A 207 35.95 23.14 -13.97
C ARG A 207 37.06 22.12 -14.19
N SER A 208 38.32 22.49 -13.96
CA SER A 208 39.43 21.52 -14.03
C SER A 208 39.27 20.41 -13.00
N VAL A 209 38.73 20.72 -11.81
CA VAL A 209 38.47 19.72 -10.76
C VAL A 209 37.25 18.87 -11.12
N GLU A 210 36.13 19.50 -11.48
CA GLU A 210 34.90 18.82 -11.88
C GLU A 210 35.14 17.81 -13.04
N LYS A 211 36.00 18.17 -13.99
CA LYS A 211 36.33 17.33 -15.16
C LYS A 211 37.55 16.43 -14.98
N GLY A 212 38.22 16.46 -13.82
CA GLY A 212 39.34 15.56 -13.51
C GLY A 212 40.68 15.93 -14.16
N HIS A 213 40.86 17.16 -14.60
CA HIS A 213 42.06 17.64 -15.30
C HIS A 213 43.17 18.05 -14.32
N LEU A 214 43.78 17.05 -13.66
CA LEU A 214 44.84 17.26 -12.65
C LEU A 214 46.02 18.09 -13.17
N SER A 215 46.44 17.93 -14.43
CA SER A 215 47.56 18.68 -15.00
C SER A 215 47.26 20.17 -15.16
N VAL A 216 46.02 20.52 -15.50
CA VAL A 216 45.52 21.90 -15.53
C VAL A 216 45.43 22.45 -14.11
N LEU A 217 44.86 21.70 -13.17
CA LEU A 217 44.79 22.11 -11.78
C LEU A 217 46.17 22.43 -11.20
N LYS A 218 47.15 21.53 -11.39
CA LYS A 218 48.54 21.74 -10.95
C LYS A 218 49.13 23.04 -11.50
N PHE A 219 48.94 23.29 -12.80
CA PHE A 219 49.40 24.52 -13.44
C PHE A 219 48.72 25.77 -12.87
N LEU A 220 47.40 25.76 -12.72
CA LEU A 220 46.65 26.90 -12.20
C LEU A 220 47.04 27.22 -10.74
N VAL A 221 47.18 26.19 -9.90
CA VAL A 221 47.63 26.33 -8.50
C VAL A 221 49.06 26.86 -8.41
N GLU A 222 49.98 26.36 -9.25
CA GLU A 222 51.35 26.86 -9.32
C GLU A 222 51.40 28.34 -9.70
N LYS A 223 50.56 28.77 -10.65
CA LYS A 223 50.56 30.15 -11.15
C LYS A 223 49.74 31.12 -10.29
N ALA A 224 48.94 30.65 -9.34
CA ALA A 224 48.16 31.49 -8.43
C ALA A 224 48.92 31.87 -7.13
N SER A 225 50.25 31.78 -7.12
CA SER A 225 51.07 31.86 -5.90
C SER A 225 50.91 33.15 -5.08
N GLU A 226 50.62 34.29 -5.71
CA GLU A 226 50.45 35.59 -5.02
C GLU A 226 49.10 35.72 -4.27
N LYS A 227 48.16 34.81 -4.53
CA LYS A 227 46.77 34.85 -4.05
C LYS A 227 46.39 33.59 -3.27
N GLN A 228 47.37 32.88 -2.72
CA GLN A 228 47.18 31.59 -2.05
C GLN A 228 46.08 31.63 -0.97
N GLN A 229 46.00 32.69 -0.16
CA GLN A 229 44.96 32.87 0.86
C GLN A 229 43.53 32.88 0.29
N GLU A 230 43.28 33.61 -0.80
CA GLU A 230 41.97 33.63 -1.48
C GLU A 230 41.64 32.25 -2.09
N MET A 231 42.66 31.55 -2.57
CA MET A 231 42.52 30.23 -3.18
C MET A 231 42.23 29.13 -2.13
N TYR A 232 42.79 29.22 -0.93
CA TYR A 232 42.52 28.29 0.17
C TYR A 232 41.03 28.26 0.56
N ALA A 233 40.36 29.41 0.58
CA ALA A 233 38.92 29.48 0.86
C ALA A 233 38.08 28.65 -0.14
N VAL A 234 38.57 28.47 -1.36
CA VAL A 234 37.92 27.69 -2.42
C VAL A 234 38.31 26.20 -2.37
N TYR A 235 39.42 25.83 -1.72
CA TYR A 235 39.89 24.44 -1.66
C TYR A 235 38.89 23.49 -1.01
N HIS A 236 38.17 23.90 0.04
CA HIS A 236 37.11 23.06 0.63
C HIS A 236 36.02 22.72 -0.39
N LEU A 237 35.61 23.71 -1.21
CA LEU A 237 34.65 23.49 -2.29
C LEU A 237 35.21 22.54 -3.36
N LEU A 238 36.46 22.75 -3.78
CA LEU A 238 37.12 21.89 -4.78
C LEU A 238 37.31 20.46 -4.28
N PHE A 239 37.71 20.29 -3.02
CA PHE A 239 37.88 18.99 -2.38
C PHE A 239 36.55 18.22 -2.37
N ARG A 240 35.44 18.90 -2.00
CA ARG A 240 34.10 18.33 -2.09
C ARG A 240 33.70 17.96 -3.52
N ILE A 241 33.97 18.81 -4.51
CA ILE A 241 33.66 18.52 -5.93
C ILE A 241 34.47 17.30 -6.41
N ALA A 242 35.76 17.26 -6.10
CA ALA A 242 36.62 16.12 -6.47
C ALA A 242 36.10 14.82 -5.86
N ALA A 243 35.65 14.85 -4.60
CA ALA A 243 35.04 13.70 -3.94
C ALA A 243 33.71 13.29 -4.57
N ALA A 244 32.85 14.26 -4.93
CA ALA A 244 31.55 14.00 -5.55
C ALA A 244 31.63 13.38 -6.95
N VAL A 245 32.70 13.66 -7.70
CA VAL A 245 32.93 13.11 -9.05
C VAL A 245 33.91 11.93 -9.05
N GLY A 246 34.57 11.65 -7.91
CA GLY A 246 35.43 10.48 -7.76
C GLY A 246 36.88 10.67 -8.21
N HIS A 247 37.35 11.90 -8.36
CA HIS A 247 38.71 12.21 -8.83
C HIS A 247 39.75 12.05 -7.72
N LEU A 248 40.04 10.82 -7.32
CA LEU A 248 40.99 10.48 -6.25
C LEU A 248 42.37 11.14 -6.42
N SER A 249 42.88 11.21 -7.65
CA SER A 249 44.19 11.82 -7.94
C SER A 249 44.24 13.33 -7.62
N ILE A 250 43.10 14.02 -7.69
CA ILE A 250 42.98 15.43 -7.28
C ILE A 250 42.93 15.55 -5.76
N LEU A 251 42.22 14.65 -5.06
CA LEU A 251 42.21 14.62 -3.60
C LEU A 251 43.60 14.34 -3.02
N GLN A 252 44.33 13.39 -3.61
CA GLN A 252 45.73 13.12 -3.27
C GLN A 252 46.60 14.35 -3.47
N PHE A 253 46.44 15.08 -4.58
CA PHE A 253 47.15 16.34 -4.80
C PHE A 253 46.83 17.41 -3.74
N PHE A 254 45.57 17.54 -3.32
CA PHE A 254 45.21 18.47 -2.24
C PHE A 254 45.81 18.05 -0.89
N ALA A 255 45.83 16.75 -0.58
CA ALA A 255 46.46 16.22 0.63
C ALA A 255 47.99 16.43 0.65
N GLU A 256 48.64 16.36 -0.51
CA GLU A 256 50.07 16.68 -0.65
C GLU A 256 50.34 18.19 -0.51
N LYS A 257 49.49 19.04 -1.11
CA LYS A 257 49.72 20.49 -1.17
C LYS A 257 49.24 21.27 0.05
N SER A 258 48.24 20.77 0.76
CA SER A 258 47.61 21.45 1.90
C SER A 258 47.51 20.51 3.09
N LYS A 259 48.64 19.85 3.43
CA LYS A 259 48.71 18.85 4.50
C LYS A 259 48.18 19.38 5.84
N ASP A 260 48.53 20.61 6.19
CA ASP A 260 48.14 21.23 7.47
C ASP A 260 46.64 21.51 7.57
N ASN A 261 45.95 21.69 6.44
CA ASN A 261 44.51 21.98 6.38
C ASN A 261 43.67 20.78 5.93
N LEU A 262 44.29 19.60 5.76
CA LEU A 262 43.61 18.42 5.24
C LEU A 262 42.42 18.01 6.12
N GLN A 263 42.59 18.02 7.45
CA GLN A 263 41.49 17.68 8.37
C GLN A 263 40.35 18.70 8.30
N GLU A 264 40.64 19.99 8.16
CA GLU A 264 39.63 21.02 7.95
C GLU A 264 38.88 20.81 6.62
N MET A 265 39.58 20.40 5.55
CA MET A 265 38.94 20.06 4.28
C MET A 265 38.03 18.82 4.38
N ILE A 266 38.44 17.81 5.15
CA ILE A 266 37.67 16.57 5.36
C ILE A 266 36.40 16.84 6.20
N SER A 267 36.54 17.55 7.32
CA SER A 267 35.44 17.88 8.24
C SER A 267 34.47 18.96 7.70
N SER A 268 34.89 19.73 6.70
CA SER A 268 34.10 20.83 6.11
C SER A 268 32.70 20.40 5.66
N GLY A 269 31.70 21.26 5.95
CA GLY A 269 30.30 21.03 5.57
C GLY A 269 29.69 19.78 6.22
N ASN A 270 30.13 19.46 7.44
CA ASN A 270 29.78 18.25 8.17
C ASN A 270 30.14 17.00 7.36
N TYR A 271 31.44 16.85 7.06
CA TYR A 271 31.98 15.72 6.29
C TYR A 271 31.39 15.61 4.88
N SER A 272 31.23 16.75 4.22
CA SER A 272 30.51 16.78 2.95
C SER A 272 31.20 15.96 1.87
N ALA A 273 32.53 15.90 1.84
CA ALA A 273 33.29 15.11 0.87
C ALA A 273 33.01 13.60 1.00
N PHE A 274 32.98 13.08 2.23
CA PHE A 274 32.66 11.67 2.52
C PHE A 274 31.22 11.34 2.08
N LYS A 275 30.26 12.17 2.49
CA LYS A 275 28.83 12.00 2.15
C LYS A 275 28.57 11.96 0.64
N VAL A 276 29.11 12.91 -0.12
CA VAL A 276 28.87 12.98 -1.57
C VAL A 276 29.60 11.88 -2.34
N ALA A 277 30.79 11.47 -1.88
CA ALA A 277 31.51 10.34 -2.48
C ALA A 277 30.72 9.04 -2.29
N ALA A 278 30.14 8.81 -1.11
CA ALA A 278 29.29 7.65 -0.86
C ALA A 278 28.01 7.67 -1.69
N ALA A 279 27.33 8.82 -1.71
CA ALA A 279 26.14 9.01 -2.53
C ALA A 279 26.39 8.86 -4.03
N ALA A 280 27.62 9.05 -4.51
CA ALA A 280 28.01 8.88 -5.91
C ALA A 280 28.71 7.53 -6.19
N GLY A 281 28.88 6.66 -5.20
CA GLY A 281 29.44 5.32 -5.38
C GLY A 281 30.97 5.25 -5.46
N HIS A 282 31.69 6.31 -5.04
CA HIS A 282 33.14 6.42 -5.17
C HIS A 282 33.88 5.77 -3.99
N LEU A 283 33.89 4.43 -3.95
CA LEU A 283 34.51 3.65 -2.89
C LEU A 283 35.99 4.01 -2.63
N SER A 284 36.78 4.20 -3.69
CA SER A 284 38.21 4.54 -3.57
C SER A 284 38.44 5.90 -2.89
N VAL A 285 37.51 6.84 -3.03
CA VAL A 285 37.54 8.12 -2.31
C VAL A 285 37.22 7.92 -0.83
N LEU A 286 36.23 7.07 -0.50
CA LEU A 286 35.91 6.78 0.90
C LEU A 286 37.07 6.10 1.62
N GLN A 287 37.73 5.14 0.97
CA GLN A 287 38.93 4.49 1.49
C GLN A 287 40.05 5.50 1.75
N PHE A 288 40.30 6.41 0.80
CA PHE A 288 41.27 7.48 0.97
C PHE A 288 40.93 8.42 2.14
N LEU A 289 39.68 8.86 2.27
CA LEU A 289 39.26 9.74 3.36
C LEU A 289 39.38 9.04 4.72
N THR A 290 39.01 7.76 4.78
CA THR A 290 39.15 6.91 5.98
C THR A 290 40.62 6.76 6.38
N GLU A 291 41.52 6.56 5.41
CA GLU A 291 42.97 6.47 5.64
C GLU A 291 43.56 7.80 6.14
N LYS A 292 43.07 8.94 5.64
CA LYS A 292 43.61 10.27 5.99
C LYS A 292 43.04 10.87 7.27
N ALA A 293 41.86 10.43 7.70
CA ALA A 293 41.20 10.93 8.92
C ALA A 293 40.56 9.77 9.72
N PRO A 294 41.35 8.79 10.21
CA PRO A 294 40.81 7.67 10.95
C PRO A 294 40.10 8.10 12.24
N ASP A 295 40.61 9.13 12.92
CA ASP A 295 40.04 9.65 14.17
C ASP A 295 38.67 10.34 13.96
N GLU A 296 38.40 10.84 12.76
CA GLU A 296 37.13 11.48 12.41
C GLU A 296 36.10 10.48 11.84
N LEU A 297 36.49 9.22 11.63
CA LEU A 297 35.64 8.20 11.00
C LEU A 297 34.26 8.02 11.67
N PRO A 298 34.15 7.94 13.01
CA PRO A 298 32.85 7.80 13.65
C PRO A 298 31.90 8.96 13.33
N GLU A 299 32.43 10.19 13.26
CA GLU A 299 31.66 11.39 12.96
C GLU A 299 31.34 11.50 11.46
N MET A 300 32.27 11.11 10.59
CA MET A 300 32.03 10.97 9.14
C MET A 300 30.84 10.05 8.84
N ILE A 301 30.76 8.92 9.55
CA ILE A 301 29.69 7.94 9.37
C ILE A 301 28.36 8.46 9.90
N LYS A 302 28.33 9.07 11.09
CA LYS A 302 27.11 9.61 11.71
C LYS A 302 26.56 10.87 11.03
N ALA A 303 27.38 11.56 10.25
CA ALA A 303 27.06 12.84 9.62
C ALA A 303 25.68 12.85 8.93
N ASN A 304 24.85 13.85 9.28
CA ASN A 304 23.49 14.04 8.76
C ASN A 304 22.62 12.78 8.87
N ASN A 305 22.66 12.11 10.03
CA ASN A 305 21.92 10.89 10.31
C ASN A 305 22.23 9.81 9.27
N TYR A 306 23.50 9.39 9.24
CA TYR A 306 24.00 8.32 8.39
C TYR A 306 23.78 8.55 6.88
N PHE A 307 23.95 9.80 6.43
CA PHE A 307 23.68 10.19 5.04
C PHE A 307 24.46 9.36 4.02
N ALA A 308 25.74 9.09 4.29
CA ALA A 308 26.61 8.33 3.40
C ALA A 308 26.02 6.94 3.10
N PHE A 309 25.64 6.20 4.16
CA PHE A 309 25.03 4.88 4.05
C PHE A 309 23.69 4.92 3.33
N ARG A 310 22.79 5.82 3.77
CA ARG A 310 21.44 5.94 3.19
C ARG A 310 21.48 6.26 1.70
N HIS A 311 22.25 7.27 1.28
CA HIS A 311 22.28 7.66 -0.13
C HIS A 311 23.06 6.67 -1.01
N ALA A 312 24.06 5.98 -0.48
CA ALA A 312 24.70 4.86 -1.18
C ALA A 312 23.70 3.72 -1.45
N ALA A 313 22.88 3.38 -0.45
CA ALA A 313 21.83 2.38 -0.56
C ALA A 313 20.75 2.78 -1.60
N ILE A 314 20.22 4.01 -1.50
CA ILE A 314 19.20 4.55 -2.41
C ILE A 314 19.67 4.53 -3.87
N ASN A 315 20.93 4.92 -4.09
CA ASN A 315 21.50 4.96 -5.44
C ASN A 315 21.99 3.58 -5.94
N GLY A 316 21.90 2.53 -5.12
CA GLY A 316 22.22 1.16 -5.52
C GLY A 316 23.71 0.80 -5.45
N TYR A 317 24.53 1.58 -4.77
CA TYR A 317 25.98 1.37 -4.67
C TYR A 317 26.33 0.34 -3.58
N LEU A 318 25.95 -0.92 -3.79
CA LEU A 318 26.18 -2.02 -2.84
C LEU A 318 27.63 -2.10 -2.31
N PRO A 319 28.70 -1.96 -3.13
CA PRO A 319 30.07 -2.00 -2.62
C PRO A 319 30.39 -0.90 -1.59
N VAL A 320 29.75 0.27 -1.71
CA VAL A 320 29.90 1.34 -0.71
C VAL A 320 29.11 1.01 0.55
N VAL A 321 27.90 0.46 0.42
CA VAL A 321 27.08 0.03 1.57
C VAL A 321 27.83 -1.03 2.38
N GLN A 322 28.39 -2.04 1.71
CA GLN A 322 29.21 -3.09 2.31
C GLN A 322 30.45 -2.52 3.01
N TYR A 323 31.20 -1.64 2.34
CA TYR A 323 32.36 -1.00 2.95
C TYR A 323 31.99 -0.19 4.21
N LEU A 324 30.90 0.57 4.18
CA LEU A 324 30.45 1.33 5.35
C LEU A 324 30.02 0.41 6.52
N ALA A 325 29.40 -0.73 6.21
CA ALA A 325 29.07 -1.75 7.20
C ALA A 325 30.32 -2.45 7.78
N GLU A 326 31.34 -2.68 6.95
CA GLU A 326 32.60 -3.32 7.36
C GLU A 326 33.44 -2.43 8.27
N ILE A 327 33.47 -1.11 8.04
CA ILE A 327 34.28 -0.17 8.84
C ILE A 327 33.57 0.30 10.12
N ALA A 328 32.26 0.09 10.25
CA ALA A 328 31.49 0.41 11.46
C ALA A 328 30.35 -0.61 11.70
N PRO A 329 30.70 -1.89 11.94
CA PRO A 329 29.71 -2.95 12.13
C PRO A 329 28.80 -2.70 13.33
N GLU A 330 29.32 -2.07 14.39
CA GLU A 330 28.56 -1.71 15.59
C GLU A 330 27.50 -0.63 15.35
N LYS A 331 27.59 0.09 14.23
CA LYS A 331 26.61 1.11 13.82
C LYS A 331 25.69 0.64 12.71
N LEU A 332 25.84 -0.58 12.20
CA LEU A 332 25.05 -1.07 11.08
C LEU A 332 23.55 -0.98 11.32
N GLN A 333 23.07 -1.42 12.49
CA GLN A 333 21.64 -1.35 12.81
C GLN A 333 21.14 0.11 12.90
N GLU A 334 21.93 1.02 13.47
CA GLU A 334 21.59 2.45 13.52
C GLU A 334 21.57 3.08 12.10
N MET A 335 22.53 2.71 11.25
CA MET A 335 22.60 3.15 9.85
C MET A 335 21.38 2.68 9.05
N ILE A 336 20.90 1.46 9.31
CA ILE A 336 19.72 0.88 8.67
C ILE A 336 18.45 1.54 9.19
N ALA A 337 18.29 1.72 10.50
CA ALA A 337 17.11 2.33 11.13
C ALA A 337 16.95 3.85 10.83
N ALA A 338 18.03 4.51 10.41
CA ALA A 338 18.09 5.94 10.15
C ALA A 338 16.95 6.46 9.25
N GLN A 339 16.31 7.56 9.70
CA GLN A 339 15.18 8.21 9.03
C GLN A 339 14.05 7.25 8.66
N ASN A 340 13.61 6.42 9.61
CA ASN A 340 12.54 5.44 9.40
C ASN A 340 12.87 4.49 8.24
N TYR A 341 14.05 3.85 8.35
CA TYR A 341 14.55 2.85 7.39
C TYR A 341 14.70 3.37 5.96
N ALA A 342 15.02 4.66 5.78
CA ALA A 342 15.05 5.30 4.46
C ALA A 342 16.02 4.62 3.48
N SER A 343 17.13 4.03 3.97
CA SER A 343 18.06 3.24 3.15
C SER A 343 17.37 2.06 2.47
N PHE A 344 16.48 1.37 3.17
CA PHE A 344 15.70 0.25 2.65
C PHE A 344 14.51 0.74 1.82
N ARG A 345 13.68 1.64 2.36
CA ARG A 345 12.44 2.06 1.67
C ARG A 345 12.69 2.73 0.34
N CYS A 346 13.62 3.69 0.30
CA CYS A 346 13.90 4.43 -0.92
C CYS A 346 14.73 3.60 -1.92
N ALA A 347 15.59 2.69 -1.46
CA ALA A 347 16.26 1.73 -2.34
C ALA A 347 15.28 0.75 -2.99
N ALA A 348 14.26 0.30 -2.25
CA ALA A 348 13.20 -0.54 -2.80
C ALA A 348 12.36 0.25 -3.80
N ALA A 349 11.96 1.49 -3.45
CA ALA A 349 11.26 2.36 -4.40
C ALA A 349 12.04 2.43 -5.72
N ASP A 350 13.36 2.66 -5.68
CA ASP A 350 14.23 2.79 -6.87
C ASP A 350 14.74 1.47 -7.49
N GLY A 351 14.16 0.33 -7.12
CA GLY A 351 14.47 -0.96 -7.78
C GLY A 351 15.83 -1.56 -7.43
N ARG A 352 16.46 -1.15 -6.32
CA ARG A 352 17.84 -1.55 -5.96
C ARG A 352 17.89 -2.93 -5.28
N LEU A 353 17.52 -3.99 -6.02
CA LEU A 353 17.39 -5.35 -5.49
C LEU A 353 18.63 -5.86 -4.72
N SER A 354 19.84 -5.60 -5.24
CA SER A 354 21.08 -6.08 -4.61
C SER A 354 21.30 -5.47 -3.22
N VAL A 355 20.98 -4.19 -3.06
CA VAL A 355 21.03 -3.50 -1.76
C VAL A 355 19.93 -4.04 -0.84
N ILE A 356 18.71 -4.21 -1.34
CA ILE A 356 17.59 -4.73 -0.56
C ILE A 356 17.89 -6.11 0.00
N LYS A 357 18.43 -7.03 -0.81
CA LYS A 357 18.87 -8.35 -0.33
C LYS A 357 19.91 -8.25 0.78
N TYR A 358 20.95 -7.43 0.55
CA TYR A 358 22.00 -7.22 1.54
C TYR A 358 21.46 -6.68 2.87
N LEU A 359 20.57 -5.68 2.82
CA LEU A 359 19.97 -5.10 4.02
C LEU A 359 19.08 -6.13 4.75
N SER A 360 18.26 -6.90 4.03
CA SER A 360 17.44 -7.95 4.64
C SER A 360 18.27 -9.04 5.31
N GLU A 361 19.41 -9.43 4.71
CA GLU A 361 20.32 -10.44 5.26
C GLU A 361 21.05 -9.95 6.52
N ASN A 362 21.39 -8.65 6.58
CA ASN A 362 22.16 -8.07 7.68
C ASN A 362 21.31 -7.40 8.77
N ALA A 363 20.00 -7.35 8.60
CA ALA A 363 19.05 -6.76 9.54
C ALA A 363 17.77 -7.60 9.67
N HIS A 364 17.92 -8.92 9.74
CA HIS A 364 16.81 -9.87 9.83
C HIS A 364 15.88 -9.56 11.02
N ASP A 365 16.44 -9.20 12.18
CA ASP A 365 15.69 -8.93 13.42
C ASP A 365 14.72 -7.74 13.31
N ILE A 366 15.03 -6.77 12.43
CA ILE A 366 14.22 -5.56 12.20
C ILE A 366 13.61 -5.54 10.79
N LEU A 367 13.70 -6.63 10.03
CA LEU A 367 13.20 -6.71 8.65
C LEU A 367 11.69 -6.46 8.59
N GLN A 368 10.95 -6.91 9.60
CA GLN A 368 9.52 -6.65 9.71
C GLN A 368 9.25 -5.15 9.86
N ASP A 369 9.91 -4.48 10.81
CA ASP A 369 9.78 -3.03 11.00
C ASP A 369 10.14 -2.24 9.73
N MET A 370 11.21 -2.66 9.04
CA MET A 370 11.65 -2.07 7.77
C MET A 370 10.59 -2.17 6.67
N ILE A 371 9.83 -3.27 6.63
CA ILE A 371 8.75 -3.49 5.67
C ILE A 371 7.52 -2.67 6.05
N GLU A 372 7.15 -2.64 7.33
CA GLU A 372 5.96 -1.96 7.87
C GLU A 372 6.10 -0.42 7.88
N ALA A 373 7.33 0.07 7.88
CA ALA A 373 7.67 1.48 7.92
C ALA A 373 6.92 2.33 6.88
N ASP A 374 6.42 3.49 7.35
CA ASP A 374 5.63 4.43 6.53
C ASP A 374 4.44 3.70 5.87
N ASN A 375 3.72 2.94 6.70
CA ASN A 375 2.54 2.16 6.34
C ASN A 375 2.81 1.29 5.10
N TYR A 376 3.79 0.40 5.17
CA TYR A 376 4.17 -0.50 4.07
C TYR A 376 4.60 0.23 2.79
N GLY A 377 5.25 1.40 2.92
CA GLY A 377 5.63 2.23 1.77
C GLY A 377 6.56 1.52 0.78
N VAL A 378 7.38 0.57 1.24
CA VAL A 378 8.22 -0.32 0.40
C VAL A 378 7.36 -1.10 -0.60
N ILE A 379 6.29 -1.73 -0.11
CA ILE A 379 5.43 -2.60 -0.90
C ILE A 379 4.61 -1.77 -1.88
N ARG A 380 3.99 -0.69 -1.39
CA ARG A 380 3.19 0.23 -2.21
C ARG A 380 4.02 0.82 -3.35
N GLY A 381 5.24 1.27 -3.05
CA GLY A 381 6.15 1.84 -4.06
C GLY A 381 6.67 0.81 -5.07
N ALA A 382 7.01 -0.40 -4.62
CA ALA A 382 7.52 -1.45 -5.50
C ALA A 382 6.43 -2.05 -6.41
N LEU A 383 5.24 -2.33 -5.87
CA LEU A 383 4.14 -2.96 -6.62
C LEU A 383 3.52 -2.02 -7.67
N GLN A 384 3.61 -0.69 -7.49
CA GLN A 384 3.19 0.29 -8.49
C GLN A 384 4.10 0.34 -9.74
N ARG A 385 5.32 -0.22 -9.68
CA ARG A 385 6.28 -0.19 -10.80
C ARG A 385 6.27 -1.52 -11.56
N GLU A 386 5.50 -1.61 -12.64
CA GLU A 386 5.36 -2.82 -13.47
C GLU A 386 6.69 -3.39 -14.02
N LYS A 387 7.76 -2.59 -14.08
CA LYS A 387 9.04 -2.96 -14.70
C LYS A 387 10.02 -3.70 -13.78
N GLU A 388 9.81 -3.67 -12.46
CA GLU A 388 10.78 -4.21 -11.49
C GLU A 388 10.38 -5.60 -10.96
N THR A 389 10.12 -6.54 -11.88
CA THR A 389 9.58 -7.88 -11.55
C THR A 389 10.43 -8.65 -10.55
N HIS A 390 11.77 -8.54 -10.60
CA HIS A 390 12.65 -9.25 -9.68
C HIS A 390 12.58 -8.71 -8.24
N LEU A 391 12.43 -7.39 -8.07
CA LEU A 391 12.25 -6.81 -6.74
C LEU A 391 10.89 -7.18 -6.17
N ILE A 392 9.84 -7.07 -6.98
CA ILE A 392 8.48 -7.45 -6.58
C ILE A 392 8.47 -8.91 -6.12
N ASN A 393 9.03 -9.83 -6.91
CA ASN A 393 9.09 -11.24 -6.54
C ASN A 393 9.90 -11.47 -5.26
N TYR A 394 10.99 -10.73 -5.05
CA TYR A 394 11.74 -10.81 -3.81
C TYR A 394 10.92 -10.33 -2.60
N LEU A 395 10.25 -9.18 -2.70
CA LEU A 395 9.41 -8.67 -1.61
C LEU A 395 8.24 -9.60 -1.33
N LEU A 396 7.56 -10.10 -2.36
CA LEU A 396 6.48 -11.08 -2.23
C LEU A 396 6.96 -12.45 -1.71
N SER A 397 8.26 -12.75 -1.77
CA SER A 397 8.84 -13.93 -1.11
C SER A 397 9.00 -13.79 0.40
N ILE A 398 8.80 -12.58 0.94
CA ILE A 398 8.81 -12.32 2.38
C ILE A 398 7.37 -12.46 2.89
N ALA A 399 7.14 -13.38 3.82
CA ALA A 399 5.80 -13.75 4.30
C ALA A 399 4.95 -12.54 4.76
N HIS A 400 5.51 -11.65 5.58
CA HIS A 400 4.81 -10.45 6.07
C HIS A 400 4.47 -9.46 4.95
N ALA A 401 5.35 -9.29 3.97
CA ALA A 401 5.08 -8.42 2.83
C ALA A 401 4.00 -9.00 1.91
N PHE A 402 4.03 -10.33 1.70
CA PHE A 402 2.95 -11.01 1.00
C PHE A 402 1.62 -10.89 1.73
N ALA A 403 1.61 -11.03 3.06
CA ALA A 403 0.40 -10.91 3.88
C ALA A 403 -0.28 -9.55 3.72
N PHE A 404 0.48 -8.45 3.66
CA PHE A 404 -0.03 -7.12 3.35
C PHE A 404 -0.59 -7.03 1.92
N ALA A 405 0.16 -7.53 0.93
CA ALA A 405 -0.26 -7.51 -0.47
C ALA A 405 -1.55 -8.32 -0.71
N ASP A 406 -1.71 -9.44 -0.02
CA ASP A 406 -2.92 -10.27 -0.03
C ASP A 406 -4.13 -9.55 0.59
N GLN A 407 -3.94 -8.79 1.67
CA GLN A 407 -5.03 -7.97 2.23
C GLN A 407 -5.50 -6.88 1.26
N HIS A 408 -4.59 -6.37 0.43
CA HIS A 408 -4.86 -5.37 -0.61
C HIS A 408 -5.00 -6.02 -2.00
N TYR A 409 -5.58 -7.22 -2.04
CA TYR A 409 -5.67 -8.06 -3.24
C TYR A 409 -6.16 -7.29 -4.48
N ASN A 410 -7.18 -6.44 -4.37
CA ASN A 410 -7.72 -5.68 -5.51
C ASN A 410 -6.71 -4.69 -6.10
N GLU A 411 -5.80 -4.14 -5.28
CA GLU A 411 -4.79 -3.16 -5.72
C GLU A 411 -3.60 -3.84 -6.39
N TYR A 412 -3.25 -5.05 -5.93
CA TYR A 412 -2.02 -5.75 -6.34
C TYR A 412 -2.27 -7.08 -7.06
N PHE A 413 -3.50 -7.31 -7.54
CA PHE A 413 -3.96 -8.58 -8.09
C PHE A 413 -3.01 -9.17 -9.14
N VAL A 414 -2.56 -8.36 -10.09
CA VAL A 414 -1.74 -8.83 -11.22
C VAL A 414 -0.40 -9.39 -10.74
N GLN A 415 0.29 -8.64 -9.89
CA GLN A 415 1.60 -8.98 -9.35
C GLN A 415 1.51 -10.19 -8.41
N VAL A 416 0.51 -10.19 -7.51
CA VAL A 416 0.28 -11.27 -6.54
C VAL A 416 -0.10 -12.56 -7.26
N SER A 417 -1.04 -12.52 -8.22
CA SER A 417 -1.49 -13.70 -8.97
C SER A 417 -0.37 -14.35 -9.79
N LEU A 418 0.47 -13.52 -10.44
CA LEU A 418 1.63 -14.01 -11.18
C LEU A 418 2.65 -14.67 -10.25
N PHE A 419 2.95 -14.04 -9.11
CA PHE A 419 3.87 -14.59 -8.11
C PHE A 419 3.35 -15.93 -7.55
N VAL A 420 2.06 -16.00 -7.15
CA VAL A 420 1.43 -17.21 -6.63
C VAL A 420 1.50 -18.35 -7.64
N THR A 421 1.15 -18.08 -8.91
CA THR A 421 1.16 -19.09 -9.97
C THR A 421 2.58 -19.64 -10.22
N ASN A 422 3.58 -18.76 -10.24
CA ASN A 422 4.98 -19.17 -10.41
C ASN A 422 5.47 -19.97 -9.20
N LYS A 423 5.14 -19.54 -7.98
CA LYS A 423 5.56 -20.24 -6.75
C LYS A 423 4.93 -21.63 -6.63
N LEU A 424 3.65 -21.77 -6.97
CA LEU A 424 2.99 -23.09 -7.03
C LEU A 424 3.65 -24.01 -8.07
N SER A 425 3.99 -23.48 -9.25
CA SER A 425 4.67 -24.24 -10.30
C SER A 425 6.07 -24.70 -9.86
N GLU A 426 6.81 -23.84 -9.14
CA GLU A 426 8.10 -24.16 -8.53
C GLU A 426 7.97 -25.29 -7.51
N LEU A 427 7.02 -25.19 -6.57
CA LEU A 427 6.78 -26.21 -5.54
C LEU A 427 6.38 -27.56 -6.15
N GLN A 428 5.53 -27.55 -7.18
CA GLN A 428 5.14 -28.77 -7.90
C GLN A 428 6.33 -29.41 -8.62
N LEU A 429 7.28 -28.61 -9.13
CA LEU A 429 8.52 -29.13 -9.70
C LEU A 429 9.42 -29.73 -8.60
N GLN A 430 9.63 -29.02 -7.50
CA GLN A 430 10.43 -29.51 -6.36
C GLN A 430 9.87 -30.82 -5.81
N LYS A 431 8.55 -30.93 -5.63
CA LYS A 431 7.89 -32.17 -5.22
C LYS A 431 8.17 -33.31 -6.19
N ARG A 432 8.01 -33.08 -7.50
CA ARG A 432 8.29 -34.10 -8.53
C ARG A 432 9.74 -34.56 -8.51
N THR A 433 10.69 -33.65 -8.29
CA THR A 433 12.11 -34.00 -8.16
C THR A 433 12.37 -34.89 -6.96
N VAL A 434 11.82 -34.55 -5.79
CA VAL A 434 11.93 -35.37 -4.57
C VAL A 434 11.30 -36.76 -4.77
N GLU A 435 10.12 -36.83 -5.39
CA GLU A 435 9.43 -38.10 -5.68
C GLU A 435 10.15 -38.94 -6.74
N GLN A 436 10.88 -38.32 -7.68
CA GLN A 436 11.72 -39.02 -8.65
C GLN A 436 12.96 -39.63 -8.01
N GLU A 437 13.57 -38.95 -7.04
CA GLU A 437 14.70 -39.48 -6.28
C GLU A 437 14.27 -40.56 -5.28
N ASN A 438 13.10 -40.40 -4.66
CA ASN A 438 12.51 -41.38 -3.75
C ASN A 438 10.97 -41.33 -3.80
N PRO A 439 10.30 -42.32 -4.43
CA PRO A 439 8.84 -42.37 -4.55
C PRO A 439 8.06 -42.41 -3.22
N TYR A 440 8.74 -42.71 -2.11
CA TYR A 440 8.15 -42.75 -0.77
C TYR A 440 8.51 -41.53 0.09
N ALA A 441 9.27 -40.57 -0.44
CA ALA A 441 9.61 -39.35 0.28
C ALA A 441 8.38 -38.45 0.43
N VAL A 442 8.13 -37.98 1.66
CA VAL A 442 7.12 -36.97 1.94
C VAL A 442 7.73 -35.60 1.62
N PHE A 443 7.16 -34.92 0.63
CA PHE A 443 7.55 -33.55 0.29
C PHE A 443 7.09 -32.58 1.40
N ASP A 444 8.04 -31.87 2.01
CA ASP A 444 7.81 -30.92 3.07
C ASP A 444 8.72 -29.69 2.94
N ILE A 445 8.37 -28.58 3.60
CA ILE A 445 9.15 -27.34 3.62
C ILE A 445 9.80 -27.19 5.00
N THR A 446 11.13 -27.14 5.03
CA THR A 446 11.91 -27.07 6.29
C THR A 446 12.10 -25.65 6.81
N ASN A 447 11.98 -24.63 5.94
CA ASN A 447 12.12 -23.23 6.32
C ASN A 447 10.80 -22.71 6.93
N PRO A 448 10.78 -22.27 8.20
CA PRO A 448 9.58 -21.73 8.85
C PRO A 448 9.00 -20.49 8.15
N ASP A 449 9.85 -19.60 7.63
CA ASP A 449 9.40 -18.38 6.95
C ASP A 449 8.76 -18.69 5.60
N GLU A 450 9.30 -19.69 4.88
CA GLU A 450 8.68 -20.19 3.66
C GLU A 450 7.34 -20.87 3.97
N SER A 451 7.25 -21.63 5.07
CA SER A 451 5.99 -22.23 5.52
C SER A 451 4.92 -21.16 5.83
N LYS A 452 5.31 -20.04 6.48
CA LYS A 452 4.43 -18.88 6.70
C LYS A 452 4.02 -18.20 5.40
N LEU A 453 4.94 -18.05 4.45
CA LEU A 453 4.61 -17.53 3.11
C LEU A 453 3.55 -18.41 2.44
N LEU A 454 3.74 -19.74 2.44
CA LEU A 454 2.79 -20.67 1.85
C LEU A 454 1.43 -20.66 2.56
N PHE A 455 1.41 -20.43 3.88
CA PHE A 455 0.17 -20.18 4.61
C PHE A 455 -0.57 -18.94 4.08
N TYR A 456 0.12 -17.83 3.85
CA TYR A 456 -0.53 -16.64 3.27
C TYR A 456 -0.91 -16.82 1.79
N ILE A 457 -0.15 -17.59 1.01
CA ILE A 457 -0.55 -17.98 -0.35
C ILE A 457 -1.84 -18.82 -0.29
N LEU A 458 -1.94 -19.77 0.64
CA LEU A 458 -3.16 -20.54 0.87
C LEU A 458 -4.33 -19.64 1.26
N ARG A 459 -4.10 -18.66 2.14
CA ARG A 459 -5.09 -17.61 2.48
C ARG A 459 -5.55 -16.84 1.25
N ASN A 460 -4.63 -16.49 0.35
CA ASN A 460 -4.93 -15.82 -0.91
C ASN A 460 -5.77 -16.69 -1.85
N LEU A 461 -5.43 -17.97 -2.02
CA LEU A 461 -6.21 -18.91 -2.85
C LEU A 461 -7.63 -19.10 -2.31
N ILE A 462 -7.80 -19.18 -1.00
CA ILE A 462 -9.11 -19.21 -0.35
C ILE A 462 -9.89 -17.92 -0.64
N ARG A 463 -9.21 -16.76 -0.59
CA ARG A 463 -9.80 -15.44 -0.87
C ARG A 463 -10.31 -15.29 -2.30
N GLN A 464 -9.64 -15.92 -3.27
CA GLN A 464 -10.07 -15.89 -4.67
C GLN A 464 -11.43 -16.58 -4.89
N ASN A 465 -11.80 -17.52 -4.02
CA ASN A 465 -13.01 -18.34 -4.10
C ASN A 465 -13.24 -18.93 -5.51
N ASP A 466 -12.16 -19.35 -6.16
CA ASP A 466 -12.20 -19.95 -7.50
C ASP A 466 -12.21 -21.49 -7.37
N PRO A 467 -13.29 -22.18 -7.79
CA PRO A 467 -13.36 -23.64 -7.76
C PRO A 467 -12.21 -24.33 -8.50
N ALA A 468 -11.61 -23.69 -9.52
CA ALA A 468 -10.47 -24.24 -10.25
C ALA A 468 -9.19 -24.32 -9.40
N ARG A 469 -9.12 -23.55 -8.30
CA ARG A 469 -7.98 -23.52 -7.37
C ARG A 469 -8.08 -24.54 -6.24
N ARG A 470 -9.13 -25.38 -6.22
CA ARG A 470 -9.33 -26.42 -5.21
C ARG A 470 -8.12 -27.36 -5.07
N ASP A 471 -7.56 -27.79 -6.20
CA ASP A 471 -6.41 -28.70 -6.20
C ASP A 471 -5.13 -28.01 -5.71
N ASP A 472 -4.98 -26.70 -5.96
CA ASP A 472 -3.86 -25.89 -5.43
C ASP A 472 -3.97 -25.75 -3.90
N ILE A 473 -5.18 -25.54 -3.35
CA ILE A 473 -5.45 -25.50 -1.90
C ILE A 473 -5.12 -26.86 -1.26
N LEU A 474 -5.62 -27.96 -1.85
CA LEU A 474 -5.32 -29.32 -1.39
C LEU A 474 -3.82 -29.62 -1.44
N PHE A 475 -3.13 -29.19 -2.50
CA PHE A 475 -1.70 -29.36 -2.65
C PHE A 475 -0.93 -28.71 -1.51
N LEU A 476 -1.21 -27.44 -1.20
CA LEU A 476 -0.54 -26.72 -0.10
C LEU A 476 -0.85 -27.34 1.27
N LEU A 477 -2.10 -27.77 1.51
CA LEU A 477 -2.49 -28.43 2.77
C LEU A 477 -1.97 -29.87 2.92
N ASN A 478 -1.42 -30.46 1.86
CA ASN A 478 -0.71 -31.74 1.91
C ASN A 478 0.77 -31.59 2.30
N ILE A 479 1.32 -30.36 2.28
CA ILE A 479 2.67 -30.07 2.78
C ILE A 479 2.59 -30.07 4.33
N PRO A 480 3.28 -30.97 5.05
CA PRO A 480 3.13 -31.12 6.49
C PRO A 480 3.35 -29.83 7.29
N SER A 481 4.38 -29.04 6.98
CA SER A 481 4.68 -27.79 7.68
C SER A 481 3.61 -26.72 7.48
N VAL A 482 3.02 -26.60 6.30
CA VAL A 482 1.90 -25.69 6.00
C VAL A 482 0.62 -26.17 6.67
N LYS A 483 0.36 -27.47 6.65
CA LYS A 483 -0.79 -28.09 7.33
C LYS A 483 -0.73 -27.88 8.84
N ALA A 484 0.46 -27.97 9.43
CA ALA A 484 0.68 -27.68 10.84
C ALA A 484 0.31 -26.23 11.18
N LEU A 485 0.54 -25.28 10.27
CA LEU A 485 0.17 -23.88 10.47
C LEU A 485 -1.34 -23.59 10.34
N ALA A 486 -2.11 -24.48 9.70
CA ALA A 486 -3.51 -24.22 9.34
C ALA A 486 -4.44 -23.93 10.53
N HIS A 487 -4.11 -24.45 11.72
CA HIS A 487 -4.85 -24.20 12.96
C HIS A 487 -4.18 -23.14 13.85
N THR A 488 -2.86 -22.94 13.70
CA THR A 488 -2.09 -22.04 14.55
C THR A 488 -2.36 -20.57 14.25
N GLU A 489 -2.05 -19.71 15.21
CA GLU A 489 -2.11 -18.26 15.07
C GLU A 489 -0.87 -17.74 14.32
N VAL A 490 -0.93 -17.74 12.99
CA VAL A 490 0.15 -17.21 12.13
C VAL A 490 0.11 -15.68 12.05
N THR A 491 -1.10 -15.12 11.90
CA THR A 491 -1.34 -13.68 12.10
C THR A 491 -1.69 -13.44 13.57
N PRO A 492 -1.03 -12.49 14.28
CA PRO A 492 -1.34 -12.20 15.68
C PRO A 492 -2.83 -11.96 15.92
N HIS A 493 -3.35 -12.58 16.97
CA HIS A 493 -4.74 -12.59 17.42
C HIS A 493 -5.76 -13.20 16.44
N LYS A 494 -5.30 -13.99 15.47
CA LYS A 494 -6.16 -14.67 14.48
C LYS A 494 -5.98 -16.19 14.48
N SER A 495 -6.38 -16.83 15.57
CA SER A 495 -6.52 -18.29 15.63
C SER A 495 -7.53 -18.82 14.58
N ASN A 496 -7.23 -19.97 13.97
CA ASN A 496 -8.01 -20.59 12.88
C ASN A 496 -8.34 -19.65 11.69
N GLU A 497 -7.42 -18.74 11.35
CA GLU A 497 -7.62 -17.69 10.33
C GLU A 497 -8.12 -18.22 8.97
N LEU A 498 -7.53 -19.31 8.44
CA LEU A 498 -7.90 -19.85 7.12
C LEU A 498 -9.33 -20.35 7.08
N LEU A 499 -9.77 -21.05 8.14
CA LEU A 499 -11.13 -21.57 8.23
C LEU A 499 -12.13 -20.43 8.39
N ARG A 500 -11.82 -19.46 9.26
CA ARG A 500 -12.64 -18.26 9.43
C ARG A 500 -12.79 -17.47 8.12
N LEU A 501 -11.71 -17.33 7.36
CA LEU A 501 -11.74 -16.67 6.06
C LEU A 501 -12.61 -17.44 5.06
N ALA A 502 -12.40 -18.76 4.95
CA ALA A 502 -13.16 -19.62 4.04
C ALA A 502 -14.67 -19.54 4.32
N LEU A 503 -15.06 -19.57 5.60
CA LEU A 503 -16.46 -19.44 6.02
C LEU A 503 -17.00 -18.03 5.72
N SER A 504 -16.24 -16.97 6.03
CA SER A 504 -16.67 -15.58 5.78
C SER A 504 -16.87 -15.24 4.30
N LEU A 505 -16.21 -15.98 3.41
CA LEU A 505 -16.30 -15.80 1.96
C LEU A 505 -17.23 -16.84 1.30
N GLU A 506 -17.91 -17.67 2.09
CA GLU A 506 -18.75 -18.77 1.62
C GLU A 506 -18.00 -19.73 0.68
N ASN A 507 -16.68 -19.90 0.88
CA ASN A 507 -15.85 -20.84 0.13
C ASN A 507 -16.02 -22.25 0.73
N GLU A 508 -17.15 -22.89 0.42
CA GLU A 508 -17.54 -24.20 0.97
C GLU A 508 -16.49 -25.28 0.73
N SER A 509 -15.85 -25.26 -0.44
CA SER A 509 -14.80 -26.20 -0.82
C SER A 509 -13.58 -26.08 0.10
N ALA A 510 -13.09 -24.86 0.34
CA ALA A 510 -11.97 -24.64 1.24
C ALA A 510 -12.33 -24.95 2.70
N ALA A 511 -13.54 -24.59 3.14
CA ALA A 511 -14.03 -24.89 4.49
C ALA A 511 -14.13 -26.40 4.74
N GLU A 512 -14.65 -27.17 3.77
CA GLU A 512 -14.70 -28.64 3.83
C GLU A 512 -13.29 -29.24 3.98
N ILE A 513 -12.33 -28.78 3.17
CA ILE A 513 -10.95 -29.26 3.21
C ILE A 513 -10.30 -28.96 4.56
N LEU A 514 -10.45 -27.73 5.07
CA LEU A 514 -9.87 -27.31 6.36
C LEU A 514 -10.49 -28.03 7.55
N MET A 515 -11.82 -28.22 7.53
CA MET A 515 -12.53 -29.03 8.51
C MET A 515 -12.17 -30.52 8.42
N GLY A 516 -11.51 -30.98 7.35
CA GLY A 516 -10.88 -32.29 7.28
C GLY A 516 -9.70 -32.47 8.24
N ILE A 517 -9.10 -31.39 8.74
CA ILE A 517 -7.90 -31.41 9.59
C ILE A 517 -8.32 -31.50 11.07
N PRO A 518 -7.96 -32.58 11.81
CA PRO A 518 -8.37 -32.76 13.22
C PRO A 518 -7.97 -31.59 14.13
N ALA A 519 -6.74 -31.09 14.02
CA ALA A 519 -6.26 -29.98 14.85
C ALA A 519 -7.02 -28.66 14.60
N VAL A 520 -7.38 -28.38 13.34
CA VAL A 520 -8.25 -27.23 12.99
C VAL A 520 -9.60 -27.40 13.67
N ARG A 521 -10.23 -28.57 13.53
CA ARG A 521 -11.52 -28.91 14.14
C ARG A 521 -11.48 -28.81 15.67
N GLU A 522 -10.47 -29.39 16.32
CA GLU A 522 -10.29 -29.41 17.77
C GLU A 522 -10.11 -27.99 18.31
N MET A 523 -9.23 -27.18 17.71
CA MET A 523 -9.04 -25.79 18.11
C MET A 523 -10.31 -24.97 17.90
N ALA A 524 -11.06 -25.31 16.86
CA ALA A 524 -12.30 -24.63 16.55
C ALA A 524 -13.42 -24.94 17.56
N VAL A 525 -13.43 -26.17 18.09
CA VAL A 525 -14.28 -26.61 19.21
C VAL A 525 -13.83 -26.02 20.55
N GLN A 526 -12.52 -26.04 20.86
CA GLN A 526 -11.94 -25.64 22.15
C GLN A 526 -12.15 -24.16 22.48
N ASN A 527 -12.01 -23.28 21.50
CA ASN A 527 -12.15 -21.84 21.71
C ASN A 527 -13.61 -21.37 21.67
N ASN A 528 -14.57 -22.30 21.61
CA ASN A 528 -16.00 -21.97 21.49
C ASN A 528 -16.29 -20.97 20.36
N PHE A 529 -15.46 -20.91 19.30
CA PHE A 529 -15.75 -20.09 18.11
C PHE A 529 -17.17 -20.41 17.59
N TYR A 530 -17.63 -21.64 17.84
CA TYR A 530 -18.90 -22.18 17.39
C TYR A 530 -20.00 -22.29 18.44
N ARG A 531 -19.86 -21.75 19.66
CA ARG A 531 -21.04 -21.56 20.53
C ARG A 531 -21.83 -20.31 20.13
N LEU A 532 -21.15 -19.34 19.50
CA LEU A 532 -21.73 -18.12 18.89
C LEU A 532 -22.10 -18.29 17.41
N GLU A 533 -21.69 -19.39 16.75
CA GLU A 533 -22.20 -19.78 15.43
C GLU A 533 -23.27 -20.89 15.52
N GLN A 534 -23.48 -21.49 16.71
CA GLN A 534 -24.58 -22.44 16.98
C GLN A 534 -25.89 -21.77 17.40
N GLN A 535 -25.86 -20.46 17.65
CA GLN A 535 -27.01 -19.57 17.69
C GLN A 535 -26.65 -18.44 16.73
N SER A 536 -27.47 -18.21 15.70
CA SER A 536 -27.34 -17.12 14.73
C SER A 536 -26.66 -15.89 15.35
N GLY A 537 -25.45 -15.58 14.91
CA GLY A 537 -24.61 -14.61 15.60
C GLY A 537 -23.49 -14.06 14.71
N LEU A 538 -23.80 -13.76 13.45
CA LEU A 538 -23.16 -12.59 12.87
C LEU A 538 -23.57 -11.46 13.80
N ASP A 539 -22.64 -10.98 14.62
CA ASP A 539 -22.92 -9.93 15.57
C ASP A 539 -23.24 -8.67 14.76
N LEU A 540 -24.50 -8.52 14.36
CA LEU A 540 -25.00 -7.38 13.61
C LEU A 540 -24.84 -6.11 14.44
N GLN A 541 -24.70 -6.23 15.76
CA GLN A 541 -24.36 -5.13 16.66
C GLN A 541 -22.88 -4.75 16.50
N ALA A 542 -21.94 -5.70 16.43
CA ALA A 542 -20.53 -5.44 16.11
C ALA A 542 -20.31 -5.03 14.64
N LEU A 543 -21.09 -5.58 13.69
CA LEU A 543 -21.07 -5.21 12.28
C LEU A 543 -21.74 -3.84 12.04
N ALA A 544 -22.69 -3.42 12.89
CA ALA A 544 -23.26 -2.07 12.92
C ALA A 544 -22.38 -1.08 13.71
N GLN A 545 -21.54 -1.56 14.64
CA GLN A 545 -20.51 -0.77 15.31
C GLN A 545 -19.25 -0.60 14.45
N ASP A 546 -19.01 -1.48 13.48
CA ASP A 546 -17.96 -1.35 12.46
C ASP A 546 -18.24 -0.15 11.54
N ARG A 547 -17.22 0.70 11.36
CA ARG A 547 -17.32 1.91 10.54
C ARG A 547 -17.10 1.64 9.05
N GLU A 548 -16.44 0.56 8.65
CA GLU A 548 -16.24 0.24 7.23
C GLU A 548 -17.55 -0.23 6.57
N SER A 549 -18.37 -0.97 7.30
CA SER A 549 -19.66 -1.47 6.84
C SER A 549 -20.68 -0.34 6.58
N ALA A 550 -20.58 0.80 7.29
CA ALA A 550 -21.41 2.01 7.14
C ALA A 550 -21.04 2.86 5.89
N MET A 551 -19.80 2.77 5.40
CA MET A 551 -19.31 3.57 4.26
C MET A 551 -19.52 2.91 2.89
N THR A 552 -20.03 1.68 2.87
CA THR A 552 -20.38 0.97 1.64
C THR A 552 -21.79 1.28 1.15
N ALA A 553 -21.95 1.46 -0.16
CA ALA A 553 -23.28 1.53 -0.76
C ALA A 553 -24.03 0.20 -0.54
N LEU A 554 -25.35 0.26 -0.31
CA LEU A 554 -26.18 -0.95 -0.27
C LEU A 554 -25.90 -1.81 -1.51
N THR A 555 -25.63 -3.09 -1.31
CA THR A 555 -25.49 -4.08 -2.38
C THR A 555 -26.76 -4.14 -3.24
N GLN A 556 -26.67 -4.66 -4.46
CA GLN A 556 -27.85 -4.82 -5.31
C GLN A 556 -28.95 -5.66 -4.63
N GLY A 557 -28.58 -6.68 -3.84
CA GLY A 557 -29.52 -7.50 -3.07
C GLY A 557 -30.20 -6.71 -1.94
N GLU A 558 -29.46 -5.87 -1.22
CA GLU A 558 -30.01 -5.01 -0.16
C GLU A 558 -30.92 -3.91 -0.73
N GLN A 559 -30.55 -3.33 -1.86
CA GLN A 559 -31.40 -2.37 -2.58
C GLN A 559 -32.73 -3.01 -3.00
N GLN A 560 -32.71 -4.27 -3.44
CA GLN A 560 -33.93 -5.02 -3.78
C GLN A 560 -34.79 -5.32 -2.55
N ARG A 561 -34.19 -5.73 -1.42
CA ARG A 561 -34.89 -5.96 -0.14
C ARG A 561 -35.52 -4.68 0.41
N LEU A 562 -34.76 -3.58 0.42
CA LEU A 562 -35.27 -2.27 0.79
C LEU A 562 -36.44 -1.84 -0.11
N LYS A 563 -36.35 -2.08 -1.43
CA LYS A 563 -37.43 -1.80 -2.38
C LYS A 563 -38.69 -2.62 -2.09
N LYS A 564 -38.57 -3.88 -1.66
CA LYS A 564 -39.69 -4.73 -1.24
C LYS A 564 -40.39 -4.15 0.00
N GLY A 565 -39.64 -3.82 1.05
CA GLY A 565 -40.17 -3.16 2.25
C GLY A 565 -40.86 -1.83 1.92
N ILE A 566 -40.23 -0.99 1.09
CA ILE A 566 -40.82 0.27 0.60
C ILE A 566 -42.15 -0.01 -0.10
N ASN A 567 -42.22 -0.97 -1.02
CA ASN A 567 -43.46 -1.27 -1.74
C ASN A 567 -44.59 -1.73 -0.81
N TYR A 568 -44.26 -2.51 0.22
CA TYR A 568 -45.22 -3.01 1.19
C TYR A 568 -45.79 -1.91 2.10
N TYR A 569 -44.93 -1.06 2.68
CA TYR A 569 -45.35 -0.01 3.62
C TYR A 569 -45.80 1.29 2.95
N LYS A 570 -45.51 1.49 1.66
CA LYS A 570 -45.90 2.70 0.90
C LYS A 570 -47.41 3.04 0.96
N PRO A 571 -48.35 2.08 0.88
CA PRO A 571 -49.78 2.38 1.04
C PRO A 571 -50.12 2.90 2.45
N MET A 572 -49.51 2.31 3.49
CA MET A 572 -49.69 2.74 4.89
C MET A 572 -49.11 4.15 5.13
N LEU A 573 -47.93 4.44 4.58
CA LEU A 573 -47.32 5.77 4.62
C LEU A 573 -48.16 6.84 3.94
N LYS A 574 -48.84 6.50 2.83
CA LYS A 574 -49.76 7.42 2.14
C LYS A 574 -51.03 7.70 2.94
N GLN A 575 -51.50 6.74 3.72
CA GLN A 575 -52.70 6.87 4.53
C GLN A 575 -52.45 7.69 5.80
N ALA A 576 -51.33 7.45 6.49
CA ALA A 576 -50.98 8.14 7.73
C ALA A 576 -50.23 9.47 7.51
N SER A 577 -49.58 9.65 6.36
CA SER A 577 -48.62 10.71 6.04
C SER A 577 -47.27 10.57 6.77
N VAL A 578 -46.18 10.94 6.11
CA VAL A 578 -44.81 10.91 6.66
C VAL A 578 -44.69 11.84 7.87
N GLN A 579 -45.32 13.01 7.79
CA GLN A 579 -45.29 14.00 8.87
C GLN A 579 -45.87 13.45 10.17
N PHE A 580 -47.08 12.88 10.13
CA PHE A 580 -47.72 12.30 11.30
C PHE A 580 -46.88 11.18 11.93
N ILE A 581 -46.29 10.31 11.11
CA ILE A 581 -45.45 9.20 11.62
C ILE A 581 -44.16 9.74 12.26
N MET A 582 -43.57 10.79 11.71
CA MET A 582 -42.42 11.46 12.32
C MET A 582 -42.79 12.13 13.64
N GLU A 583 -43.96 12.77 13.73
CA GLU A 583 -44.48 13.37 14.97
C GLU A 583 -44.71 12.30 16.05
N GLU A 584 -45.29 11.15 15.69
CA GLU A 584 -45.48 10.01 16.59
C GLU A 584 -44.14 9.41 17.05
N LEU A 585 -43.16 9.25 16.17
CA LEU A 585 -41.81 8.80 16.52
C LEU A 585 -41.15 9.78 17.50
N TYR A 586 -41.29 11.08 17.25
CA TYR A 586 -40.72 12.13 18.10
C TYR A 586 -41.37 12.14 19.49
N ALA A 587 -42.70 12.01 19.57
CA ALA A 587 -43.45 11.91 20.81
C ALA A 587 -43.07 10.64 21.60
N MET A 588 -42.90 9.51 20.92
CA MET A 588 -42.47 8.26 21.54
C MET A 588 -41.06 8.38 22.15
N LEU A 589 -40.11 8.99 21.44
CA LEU A 589 -38.76 9.23 21.96
C LEU A 589 -38.76 10.17 23.18
N ALA A 590 -39.60 11.21 23.15
CA ALA A 590 -39.80 12.11 24.30
C ALA A 590 -40.36 11.35 25.51
N GLN A 591 -41.40 10.55 25.30
CA GLN A 591 -42.01 9.74 26.36
C GLN A 591 -41.02 8.74 26.97
N LEU A 592 -40.18 8.09 26.15
CA LEU A 592 -39.14 7.18 26.64
C LEU A 592 -38.10 7.90 27.49
N TYR A 593 -37.74 9.13 27.13
CA TYR A 593 -36.85 9.95 27.94
C TYR A 593 -37.52 10.37 29.27
N GLU A 594 -38.77 10.80 29.24
CA GLU A 594 -39.51 11.20 30.45
C GLU A 594 -39.72 10.04 31.44
N GLN A 595 -39.84 8.80 30.94
CA GLN A 595 -39.94 7.60 31.77
C GLN A 595 -38.62 7.24 32.47
N ASN A 596 -37.48 7.57 31.86
CA ASN A 596 -36.16 7.29 32.40
C ASN A 596 -35.19 8.44 32.07
N PRO A 597 -35.34 9.62 32.70
CA PRO A 597 -34.59 10.80 32.31
C PRO A 597 -33.11 10.68 32.70
N ALA A 598 -32.24 11.33 31.93
CA ALA A 598 -30.84 11.47 32.32
C ALA A 598 -30.77 12.26 33.63
N SER A 599 -29.85 11.85 34.52
CA SER A 599 -29.66 12.52 35.80
C SER A 599 -28.18 12.59 36.17
N ILE A 600 -27.84 13.61 36.95
CA ILE A 600 -26.49 13.79 37.51
C ILE A 600 -26.57 13.84 39.03
N THR A 601 -25.55 13.33 39.71
CA THR A 601 -25.47 13.36 41.18
C THR A 601 -24.39 14.34 41.61
N ILE A 602 -24.75 15.28 42.47
CA ILE A 602 -23.83 16.27 43.05
C ILE A 602 -23.57 15.91 44.51
N LEU A 603 -22.30 15.81 44.90
CA LEU A 603 -21.87 15.53 46.27
C LEU A 603 -21.52 16.83 46.98
N ASN A 604 -22.28 17.20 48.01
CA ASN A 604 -21.99 18.34 48.88
C ASN A 604 -21.84 17.88 50.33
N GLN A 605 -20.63 17.98 50.89
CA GLN A 605 -20.29 17.83 52.32
C GLN A 605 -21.19 16.82 53.08
N ASP A 606 -21.20 15.57 52.61
CA ASP A 606 -21.90 14.37 53.13
C ASP A 606 -23.36 14.09 52.65
N HIS A 607 -23.92 14.87 51.71
CA HIS A 607 -25.19 14.56 51.05
C HIS A 607 -25.09 14.53 49.52
N ALA A 608 -25.66 13.48 48.90
CA ALA A 608 -25.78 13.32 47.46
C ALA A 608 -27.15 13.84 46.99
N THR A 609 -27.15 14.86 46.13
CA THR A 609 -28.38 15.40 45.52
C THR A 609 -28.42 15.03 44.05
N THR A 610 -29.47 14.34 43.62
CA THR A 610 -29.69 13.97 42.22
C THR A 610 -30.48 15.07 41.51
N ILE A 611 -29.94 15.59 40.40
CA ILE A 611 -30.64 16.50 39.50
C ILE A 611 -31.13 15.70 38.30
N VAL A 612 -32.44 15.69 38.09
CA VAL A 612 -33.07 15.13 36.88
C VAL A 612 -32.98 16.17 35.76
N LEU A 613 -32.47 15.78 34.60
CA LEU A 613 -32.24 16.68 33.49
C LEU A 613 -33.49 16.78 32.60
N PRO A 614 -33.94 17.99 32.25
CA PRO A 614 -35.15 18.20 31.45
C PRO A 614 -34.97 17.73 29.99
N LEU A 615 -36.06 17.55 29.26
CA LEU A 615 -36.00 17.19 27.83
C LEU A 615 -35.55 18.38 26.96
N HIS A 616 -36.00 19.59 27.29
CA HIS A 616 -35.80 20.76 26.45
C HIS A 616 -34.58 21.60 26.84
N TRP A 617 -33.94 22.19 25.83
CA TRP A 617 -32.75 23.01 26.02
C TRP A 617 -33.01 24.24 26.89
N GLU A 618 -34.13 24.91 26.69
CA GLU A 618 -34.50 26.11 27.45
C GLU A 618 -34.65 25.81 28.95
N GLU A 619 -35.21 24.65 29.28
CA GLU A 619 -35.37 24.18 30.66
C GLU A 619 -34.01 23.86 31.29
N LEU A 620 -33.08 23.29 30.53
CA LEU A 620 -31.70 23.06 30.98
C LEU A 620 -31.01 24.40 31.31
N GLN A 621 -31.18 25.43 30.47
CA GLN A 621 -30.61 26.76 30.74
C GLN A 621 -31.20 27.38 32.01
N ASN A 622 -32.48 27.16 32.29
CA ASN A 622 -33.16 27.64 33.49
C ASN A 622 -32.67 26.98 34.79
N LEU A 623 -31.91 25.89 34.73
CA LEU A 623 -31.29 25.28 35.91
C LEU A 623 -30.07 26.07 36.44
N HIS A 624 -29.53 27.02 35.67
CA HIS A 624 -28.39 27.87 36.05
C HIS A 624 -27.20 27.08 36.65
N LEU A 625 -26.87 25.94 36.06
CA LEU A 625 -25.81 25.05 36.54
C LEU A 625 -24.42 25.70 36.38
N GLY A 626 -23.56 25.56 37.38
CA GLY A 626 -22.15 25.97 37.28
C GLY A 626 -21.37 25.11 36.28
N GLU A 627 -20.30 25.66 35.70
CA GLU A 627 -19.56 25.07 34.56
C GLU A 627 -19.21 23.58 34.72
N PRO A 628 -18.66 23.07 35.84
CA PRO A 628 -18.32 21.64 35.96
C PRO A 628 -19.56 20.73 35.98
N VAL A 629 -20.64 21.19 36.62
CA VAL A 629 -21.90 20.46 36.74
C VAL A 629 -22.65 20.48 35.40
N TYR A 630 -22.56 21.59 34.67
CA TYR A 630 -23.13 21.74 33.34
C TYR A 630 -22.47 20.78 32.33
N HIS A 631 -21.15 20.63 32.36
CA HIS A 631 -20.46 19.65 31.51
C HIS A 631 -20.87 18.19 31.80
N GLU A 632 -21.03 17.82 33.08
CA GLU A 632 -21.53 16.50 33.44
C GLU A 632 -22.99 16.29 33.01
N ALA A 633 -23.83 17.35 33.06
CA ALA A 633 -25.19 17.30 32.51
C ALA A 633 -25.19 17.00 31.00
N LEU A 634 -24.32 17.67 30.23
CA LEU A 634 -24.17 17.41 28.80
C LEU A 634 -23.73 15.97 28.51
N LYS A 635 -22.72 15.44 29.23
CA LYS A 635 -22.29 14.04 29.10
C LYS A 635 -23.43 13.06 29.37
N ALA A 636 -24.24 13.30 30.40
CA ALA A 636 -25.39 12.46 30.72
C ALA A 636 -26.43 12.45 29.57
N TYR A 637 -26.68 13.61 28.94
CA TYR A 637 -27.53 13.68 27.74
C TYR A 637 -26.96 12.93 26.54
N TYR A 638 -25.64 12.98 26.34
CA TYR A 638 -24.94 12.32 25.24
C TYR A 638 -24.92 10.79 25.38
N GLN A 639 -24.86 10.29 26.61
CA GLN A 639 -24.94 8.85 26.89
C GLN A 639 -26.37 8.31 26.75
N HIS A 640 -27.38 9.15 26.93
CA HIS A 640 -28.78 8.72 26.88
C HIS A 640 -29.26 8.50 25.44
N LYS A 641 -29.63 7.25 25.09
CA LYS A 641 -29.98 6.85 23.72
C LYS A 641 -31.28 7.48 23.20
N ALA A 642 -32.37 7.42 23.96
CA ALA A 642 -33.64 8.03 23.52
C ALA A 642 -33.50 9.55 23.29
N HIS A 643 -32.87 10.27 24.23
CA HIS A 643 -32.56 11.68 24.06
C HIS A 643 -31.66 11.94 22.86
N SER A 644 -30.62 11.15 22.64
CA SER A 644 -29.72 11.32 21.48
C SER A 644 -30.42 11.08 20.15
N ALA A 645 -31.31 10.08 20.07
CA ALA A 645 -32.17 9.86 18.91
C ALA A 645 -33.18 11.01 18.72
N TRP A 646 -33.75 11.54 19.81
CA TRP A 646 -34.64 12.70 19.79
C TRP A 646 -33.92 13.93 19.24
N ARG A 647 -32.72 14.25 19.77
CA ARG A 647 -31.88 15.37 19.32
C ARG A 647 -31.45 15.24 17.87
N TYR A 648 -31.16 14.02 17.39
CA TYR A 648 -30.88 13.78 15.97
C TYR A 648 -32.04 14.23 15.06
N LEU A 649 -33.28 14.07 15.53
CA LEU A 649 -34.51 14.45 14.82
C LEU A 649 -35.01 15.87 15.16
N SER A 650 -34.32 16.62 16.03
CA SER A 650 -34.71 17.96 16.43
C SER A 650 -34.21 19.04 15.46
N LYS A 651 -35.03 20.08 15.26
CA LYS A 651 -34.71 21.25 14.45
C LYS A 651 -35.20 22.53 15.15
N PRO A 652 -34.30 23.43 15.61
CA PRO A 652 -32.84 23.27 15.67
C PRO A 652 -32.40 22.25 16.74
N ASN A 653 -31.17 21.74 16.64
CA ASN A 653 -30.52 20.94 17.69
C ASN A 653 -29.41 21.77 18.36
N PRO A 654 -29.66 22.31 19.58
CA PRO A 654 -28.68 23.15 20.27
C PRO A 654 -27.53 22.37 20.94
N TRP A 655 -27.56 21.03 20.98
CA TRP A 655 -26.50 20.21 21.58
C TRP A 655 -25.38 19.84 20.61
N MET A 656 -25.35 20.46 19.43
CA MET A 656 -24.39 20.14 18.38
C MET A 656 -23.00 20.66 18.65
N HIS A 657 -22.00 19.90 18.21
CA HIS A 657 -20.61 20.32 18.29
C HIS A 657 -20.34 21.52 17.36
N GLU A 658 -19.44 22.42 17.77
CA GLU A 658 -19.09 23.61 16.98
C GLU A 658 -18.58 23.24 15.59
N HIS A 659 -17.74 22.20 15.52
CA HIS A 659 -17.11 21.66 14.30
C HIS A 659 -17.84 20.47 13.66
N ALA A 660 -19.14 20.29 13.91
CA ALA A 660 -19.91 19.22 13.25
C ALA A 660 -19.96 19.44 11.73
N SER A 661 -19.51 18.44 10.96
CA SER A 661 -19.26 18.58 9.50
C SER A 661 -20.44 18.22 8.59
N TYR A 662 -21.39 17.40 9.06
CA TYR A 662 -22.49 16.87 8.24
C TYR A 662 -23.85 17.39 8.69
N VAL A 663 -24.02 18.71 8.61
CA VAL A 663 -25.12 19.42 9.28
C VAL A 663 -25.70 20.51 8.39
N TYR A 664 -26.97 20.83 8.60
CA TYR A 664 -27.55 22.06 8.06
C TYR A 664 -27.32 23.20 9.04
N VAL A 665 -26.83 24.34 8.54
CA VAL A 665 -26.66 25.58 9.31
C VAL A 665 -27.70 26.58 8.84
N ASN A 666 -28.50 27.15 9.75
CA ASN A 666 -29.51 28.12 9.39
C ASN A 666 -28.85 29.38 8.77
N PRO A 667 -29.18 29.76 7.52
CA PRO A 667 -28.58 30.92 6.87
C PRO A 667 -28.94 32.25 7.55
N TYR A 668 -29.98 32.28 8.38
CA TYR A 668 -30.44 33.46 9.11
C TYR A 668 -29.96 33.51 10.56
N ASN A 669 -29.47 32.39 11.12
CA ASN A 669 -28.89 32.31 12.45
C ASN A 669 -27.81 31.23 12.49
N THR A 670 -26.53 31.60 12.39
CA THR A 670 -25.42 30.64 12.31
C THR A 670 -25.19 29.81 13.58
N GLN A 671 -25.85 30.17 14.69
CA GLN A 671 -25.88 29.40 15.94
C GLN A 671 -26.88 28.24 15.88
N GLU A 672 -27.86 28.29 14.97
CA GLU A 672 -28.81 27.19 14.77
C GLU A 672 -28.28 26.18 13.75
N LYS A 673 -28.03 24.97 14.23
CA LYS A 673 -27.61 23.83 13.42
C LYS A 673 -28.54 22.64 13.69
N TRP A 674 -28.71 21.75 12.72
CA TRP A 674 -29.38 20.44 12.91
C TRP A 674 -28.83 19.40 11.92
N SER A 675 -29.16 18.13 12.14
CA SER A 675 -28.75 17.05 11.25
C SER A 675 -29.50 17.11 9.91
N THR A 676 -29.01 16.44 8.88
CA THR A 676 -29.68 16.36 7.56
C THR A 676 -30.83 15.34 7.51
N PHE A 677 -31.44 14.99 8.66
CA PHE A 677 -32.48 13.96 8.77
C PHE A 677 -33.70 14.19 7.85
N GLU A 678 -33.98 15.45 7.47
CA GLU A 678 -35.09 15.84 6.62
C GLU A 678 -35.10 15.08 5.27
N GLU A 679 -33.91 14.75 4.73
CA GLU A 679 -33.77 13.99 3.49
C GLU A 679 -34.17 12.50 3.64
N TYR A 680 -34.28 12.02 4.88
CA TYR A 680 -34.51 10.62 5.22
C TYR A 680 -35.85 10.37 5.91
N GLN A 681 -36.67 11.39 6.17
CA GLN A 681 -37.95 11.25 6.89
C GLN A 681 -38.83 10.15 6.31
N SER A 682 -38.95 10.07 4.98
CA SER A 682 -39.74 9.02 4.33
C SER A 682 -39.21 7.60 4.60
N LEU A 683 -37.88 7.45 4.68
CA LEU A 683 -37.23 6.17 4.97
C LEU A 683 -37.35 5.84 6.46
N ILE A 684 -37.10 6.81 7.34
CA ILE A 684 -37.24 6.67 8.80
C ILE A 684 -38.67 6.28 9.18
N SER A 685 -39.68 6.96 8.63
CA SER A 685 -41.09 6.63 8.87
C SER A 685 -41.45 5.23 8.37
N MET A 686 -40.91 4.81 7.22
CA MET A 686 -41.15 3.47 6.68
C MET A 686 -40.59 2.39 7.60
N LEU A 687 -39.35 2.57 8.05
CA LEU A 687 -38.67 1.62 8.92
C LEU A 687 -39.33 1.60 10.31
N TYR A 688 -39.78 2.75 10.82
CA TYR A 688 -40.52 2.83 12.07
C TYR A 688 -41.85 2.06 11.98
N LEU A 689 -42.59 2.15 10.87
CA LEU A 689 -43.76 1.28 10.64
C LEU A 689 -43.38 -0.21 10.62
N ALA A 690 -42.27 -0.58 9.98
CA ALA A 690 -41.80 -1.96 9.94
C ALA A 690 -41.40 -2.49 11.33
N VAL A 691 -40.87 -1.64 12.19
CA VAL A 691 -40.57 -1.97 13.59
C VAL A 691 -41.86 -2.25 14.39
N LEU A 692 -42.91 -1.46 14.16
CA LEU A 692 -44.19 -1.58 14.86
C LEU A 692 -45.12 -2.67 14.29
N ASP A 693 -44.80 -3.23 13.13
CA ASP A 693 -45.65 -4.18 12.43
C ASP A 693 -45.67 -5.56 13.12
N LYS A 694 -46.63 -5.73 14.04
CA LYS A 694 -46.85 -6.99 14.76
C LYS A 694 -47.38 -8.14 13.88
N THR A 695 -47.77 -7.86 12.64
CA THR A 695 -48.20 -8.91 11.70
C THR A 695 -47.01 -9.62 11.06
N MET A 696 -45.82 -9.02 11.12
CA MET A 696 -44.57 -9.61 10.70
C MET A 696 -43.86 -10.23 11.91
N PRO A 697 -43.55 -11.53 11.91
CA PRO A 697 -42.91 -12.16 13.06
C PRO A 697 -41.53 -11.54 13.33
N CYS A 698 -41.13 -11.51 14.60
CA CYS A 698 -39.72 -11.48 14.96
C CYS A 698 -39.15 -12.89 14.76
N LEU A 699 -38.10 -13.00 13.94
CA LEU A 699 -37.35 -14.23 13.78
C LEU A 699 -36.26 -14.32 14.89
N ASP A 700 -35.50 -15.41 14.94
CA ASP A 700 -34.47 -15.68 15.97
C ASP A 700 -34.96 -15.46 17.43
N ASN A 701 -34.08 -15.05 18.34
CA ASN A 701 -34.37 -14.84 19.78
C ASN A 701 -34.85 -13.42 20.12
N HIS A 702 -35.26 -12.62 19.13
CA HIS A 702 -35.62 -11.21 19.34
C HIS A 702 -37.12 -10.99 19.56
N THR A 703 -37.45 -10.02 20.42
CA THR A 703 -38.84 -9.60 20.67
C THR A 703 -39.16 -8.30 19.93
N PHE A 704 -40.44 -7.91 19.89
CA PHE A 704 -40.84 -6.62 19.31
C PHE A 704 -40.23 -5.44 20.09
N GLU A 705 -40.08 -5.60 21.40
CA GLU A 705 -39.44 -4.63 22.29
C GLU A 705 -37.95 -4.48 21.95
N SER A 706 -37.21 -5.58 21.78
CA SER A 706 -35.79 -5.50 21.40
C SER A 706 -35.57 -4.94 19.99
N ARG A 707 -36.50 -5.19 19.06
CA ARG A 707 -36.47 -4.60 17.70
C ARG A 707 -36.64 -3.08 17.75
N LEU A 708 -37.57 -2.60 18.57
CA LEU A 708 -37.81 -1.18 18.78
C LEU A 708 -36.63 -0.50 19.48
N GLU A 709 -36.06 -1.14 20.51
CA GLU A 709 -34.88 -0.66 21.21
C GLU A 709 -33.67 -0.53 20.27
N HIS A 710 -33.42 -1.54 19.43
CA HIS A 710 -32.36 -1.48 18.42
C HIS A 710 -32.54 -0.35 17.42
N PHE A 711 -33.77 -0.14 16.95
CA PHE A 711 -34.09 0.98 16.05
C PHE A 711 -33.74 2.34 16.67
N ILE A 712 -34.07 2.53 17.95
CA ILE A 712 -33.76 3.76 18.70
C ILE A 712 -32.24 3.93 18.88
N ASN A 713 -31.54 2.84 19.17
CA ASN A 713 -30.09 2.86 19.32
C ASN A 713 -29.40 3.28 18.01
N GLU A 714 -29.83 2.76 16.86
CA GLU A 714 -29.27 3.16 15.56
C GLU A 714 -29.51 4.64 15.25
N LEU A 715 -30.68 5.19 15.56
CA LEU A 715 -30.92 6.64 15.42
C LEU A 715 -30.00 7.47 16.32
N ALA A 716 -29.77 7.03 17.57
CA ALA A 716 -28.83 7.68 18.47
C ALA A 716 -27.38 7.62 17.96
N PHE A 717 -26.96 6.48 17.40
CA PHE A 717 -25.63 6.31 16.82
C PHE A 717 -25.43 7.15 15.57
N ILE A 718 -26.46 7.32 14.73
CA ILE A 718 -26.39 8.22 13.57
C ILE A 718 -26.12 9.67 14.03
N GLY A 719 -26.75 10.11 15.12
CA GLY A 719 -26.55 11.44 15.70
C GLY A 719 -25.15 11.68 16.29
N ARG A 720 -24.46 10.62 16.72
CA ARG A 720 -23.16 10.67 17.40
C ARG A 720 -22.01 10.02 16.63
N ALA A 721 -22.19 9.75 15.34
CA ALA A 721 -21.29 8.88 14.58
C ALA A 721 -19.82 9.34 14.58
N HIS A 722 -19.56 10.65 14.45
CA HIS A 722 -18.20 11.21 14.45
C HIS A 722 -17.67 11.59 15.83
N ASN A 723 -18.41 11.26 16.90
CA ASN A 723 -17.91 11.38 18.26
C ASN A 723 -16.91 10.30 18.66
N TRP A 724 -16.73 9.28 17.82
CA TRP A 724 -15.85 8.13 18.02
C TRP A 724 -14.55 8.20 17.19
N ASP A 725 -14.24 9.35 16.55
CA ASP A 725 -13.05 9.53 15.69
C ASP A 725 -11.72 9.56 16.47
N THR A 726 -11.78 9.49 17.81
CA THR A 726 -10.60 9.57 18.68
C THR A 726 -10.37 8.27 19.43
N THR A 727 -9.11 7.98 19.74
CA THR A 727 -8.71 6.77 20.45
C THR A 727 -8.08 7.09 21.80
N ARG A 728 -8.29 6.20 22.78
CA ARG A 728 -7.63 6.24 24.09
C ARG A 728 -6.88 4.95 24.35
N SER A 729 -5.76 5.05 25.05
CA SER A 729 -4.99 3.89 25.48
C SER A 729 -5.50 3.42 26.85
N ILE A 730 -6.00 2.20 26.92
CA ILE A 730 -6.38 1.52 28.15
C ILE A 730 -5.39 0.39 28.44
N ILE A 731 -5.09 0.15 29.72
CA ILE A 731 -4.25 -0.98 30.11
C ILE A 731 -5.19 -2.16 30.37
N ALA A 732 -5.07 -3.22 29.59
CA ALA A 732 -5.83 -4.45 29.78
C ALA A 732 -5.43 -5.14 31.10
N GLY A 733 -6.29 -6.04 31.60
CA GLY A 733 -6.06 -6.74 32.87
C GLY A 733 -4.76 -7.56 32.94
N ASN A 734 -4.09 -7.75 31.80
CA ASN A 734 -2.78 -8.40 31.66
C ASN A 734 -1.58 -7.42 31.57
N GLY A 735 -1.81 -6.10 31.61
CA GLY A 735 -0.77 -5.07 31.52
C GLY A 735 -0.52 -4.50 30.12
N ASP A 736 -1.19 -4.99 29.07
CA ASP A 736 -1.01 -4.52 27.70
C ASP A 736 -1.74 -3.20 27.45
N VAL A 737 -1.11 -2.30 26.68
CA VAL A 737 -1.74 -1.04 26.25
C VAL A 737 -2.59 -1.32 25.01
N ILE A 738 -3.91 -1.37 25.19
CA ILE A 738 -4.90 -1.49 24.12
C ILE A 738 -5.40 -0.09 23.73
N THR A 739 -5.35 0.22 22.45
CA THR A 739 -5.94 1.43 21.90
C THR A 739 -7.41 1.18 21.57
N GLN A 740 -8.32 1.90 22.23
CA GLN A 740 -9.77 1.78 22.08
C GLN A 740 -10.37 3.09 21.57
N GLU A 741 -11.17 3.05 20.51
CA GLU A 741 -12.04 4.16 20.12
C GLU A 741 -13.13 4.37 21.18
N PHE A 742 -13.50 5.62 21.43
CA PHE A 742 -14.52 5.95 22.43
C PHE A 742 -15.35 7.14 21.96
N ASP A 743 -16.63 7.16 22.33
CA ASP A 743 -17.44 8.36 22.27
C ASP A 743 -16.79 9.42 23.17
N ASP A 744 -16.31 10.52 22.62
CA ASP A 744 -15.70 11.57 23.42
C ASP A 744 -16.70 12.31 24.31
N LEU A 745 -18.01 12.03 24.15
CA LEU A 745 -19.09 12.65 24.91
C LEU A 745 -19.07 14.17 24.80
N GLU A 746 -18.64 14.68 23.65
CA GLU A 746 -18.81 16.06 23.27
C GLU A 746 -20.08 16.25 22.42
N GLY A 747 -20.28 17.47 21.92
CA GLY A 747 -21.44 17.85 21.11
C GLY A 747 -21.75 16.89 19.98
N ASP A 748 -23.02 16.81 19.59
CA ASP A 748 -23.46 15.85 18.57
C ASP A 748 -22.78 16.12 17.22
N ARG A 749 -22.16 15.07 16.65
CA ARG A 749 -21.54 15.09 15.31
C ARG A 749 -22.15 13.97 14.44
N PRO A 750 -23.21 14.27 13.67
CA PRO A 750 -23.96 13.25 12.94
C PRO A 750 -23.19 12.68 11.73
N SER A 751 -23.60 11.48 11.30
CA SER A 751 -23.01 10.73 10.19
C SER A 751 -23.09 11.45 8.83
N CYS A 752 -22.15 11.13 7.93
CA CYS A 752 -22.20 11.49 6.51
C CYS A 752 -23.35 10.78 5.74
N PHE A 753 -23.71 11.29 4.56
CA PHE A 753 -24.89 10.87 3.78
C PHE A 753 -24.96 9.37 3.43
N SER A 754 -23.82 8.73 3.16
CA SER A 754 -23.73 7.28 2.88
C SER A 754 -23.94 6.45 4.14
N GLY A 755 -23.36 6.87 5.28
CA GLY A 755 -23.49 6.20 6.57
C GLY A 755 -24.93 6.17 7.11
N VAL A 756 -25.71 7.23 6.87
CA VAL A 756 -27.12 7.30 7.32
C VAL A 756 -27.98 6.20 6.67
N LYS A 757 -27.91 6.01 5.34
CA LYS A 757 -28.76 5.03 4.64
C LYS A 757 -28.49 3.59 5.06
N ARG A 758 -27.23 3.25 5.33
CA ARG A 758 -26.80 1.91 5.71
C ARG A 758 -27.27 1.56 7.13
N ARG A 759 -27.04 2.45 8.09
CA ARG A 759 -27.51 2.29 9.48
C ARG A 759 -29.04 2.22 9.57
N LEU A 760 -29.74 3.06 8.82
CA LEU A 760 -31.20 2.98 8.70
C LEU A 760 -31.67 1.64 8.11
N PHE A 761 -30.98 1.08 7.12
CA PHE A 761 -31.36 -0.25 6.60
C PHE A 761 -31.17 -1.37 7.64
N GLN A 762 -30.15 -1.26 8.51
CA GLN A 762 -29.84 -2.22 9.57
C GLN A 762 -30.65 -2.04 10.86
N SER A 763 -31.46 -0.99 10.95
CA SER A 763 -32.16 -0.63 12.19
C SER A 763 -33.41 -1.49 12.49
N VAL A 764 -33.82 -2.36 11.55
CA VAL A 764 -34.98 -3.24 11.70
C VAL A 764 -34.54 -4.70 11.75
N LEU A 765 -34.31 -5.21 12.96
CA LEU A 765 -33.88 -6.60 13.18
C LEU A 765 -34.98 -7.61 12.82
N ASP A 766 -34.55 -8.73 12.23
CA ASP A 766 -35.33 -9.96 12.04
C ASP A 766 -36.67 -9.78 11.35
N HIS A 767 -36.73 -8.79 10.47
CA HIS A 767 -37.89 -8.53 9.66
C HIS A 767 -37.82 -9.38 8.38
N PRO A 768 -38.86 -10.15 8.01
CA PRO A 768 -38.81 -11.09 6.89
C PRO A 768 -38.39 -10.50 5.53
N PHE A 769 -38.65 -9.20 5.29
CA PHE A 769 -38.21 -8.52 4.06
C PHE A 769 -36.76 -8.03 4.06
N PHE A 770 -36.12 -7.91 5.23
CA PHE A 770 -34.78 -7.36 5.35
C PHE A 770 -33.71 -8.45 5.59
N MET A 771 -34.12 -9.67 5.95
CA MET A 771 -33.24 -10.84 6.06
C MET A 771 -32.87 -11.47 4.70
N ILE A 772 -31.70 -12.11 4.67
CA ILE A 772 -31.26 -12.98 3.55
C ILE A 772 -31.57 -14.42 3.95
N LEU A 773 -32.37 -15.13 3.16
CA LEU A 773 -32.50 -16.58 3.32
C LEU A 773 -31.24 -17.25 2.76
N THR A 774 -30.35 -17.69 3.64
CA THR A 774 -29.10 -18.39 3.28
C THR A 774 -29.29 -19.90 3.33
N GLU A 775 -28.35 -20.64 2.74
CA GLU A 775 -28.35 -22.10 2.86
C GLU A 775 -28.24 -22.53 4.33
N ASP A 776 -27.52 -21.78 5.17
CA ASP A 776 -27.33 -22.13 6.59
C ASP A 776 -28.60 -22.00 7.42
N ILE A 777 -29.44 -20.99 7.14
CA ILE A 777 -30.78 -20.89 7.73
C ILE A 777 -31.61 -22.12 7.33
N ILE A 778 -31.54 -22.53 6.06
CA ILE A 778 -32.23 -23.74 5.60
C ILE A 778 -31.66 -25.02 6.23
N LYS A 779 -30.34 -25.13 6.41
CA LYS A 779 -29.69 -26.25 7.11
C LYS A 779 -30.14 -26.32 8.57
N GLN A 780 -30.28 -25.18 9.25
CA GLN A 780 -30.77 -25.12 10.63
C GLN A 780 -32.23 -25.59 10.73
N GLU A 781 -33.10 -25.08 9.86
CA GLU A 781 -34.50 -25.52 9.79
C GLU A 781 -34.61 -27.03 9.53
N ILE A 782 -33.76 -27.57 8.64
CA ILE A 782 -33.67 -29.01 8.37
C ILE A 782 -33.22 -29.75 9.64
N ARG A 783 -32.20 -29.25 10.35
CA ARG A 783 -31.67 -29.88 11.57
C ARG A 783 -32.72 -29.95 12.67
N GLU A 784 -33.43 -28.86 12.92
CA GLU A 784 -34.49 -28.79 13.94
C GLU A 784 -35.63 -29.74 13.60
N PHE A 785 -36.09 -29.73 12.34
CA PHE A 785 -37.12 -30.64 11.85
C PHE A 785 -36.72 -32.12 11.98
N VAL A 786 -35.50 -32.47 11.55
CA VAL A 786 -34.99 -33.85 11.60
C VAL A 786 -34.85 -34.35 13.03
N ARG A 787 -34.26 -33.54 13.92
CA ARG A 787 -34.12 -33.90 15.35
C ARG A 787 -35.48 -34.12 15.99
N GLN A 788 -36.44 -33.22 15.73
CA GLN A 788 -37.78 -33.35 16.28
C GLN A 788 -38.49 -34.60 15.76
N HIS A 789 -38.42 -34.89 14.46
CA HIS A 789 -39.02 -36.10 13.88
C HIS A 789 -38.48 -37.39 14.51
N PHE A 790 -37.16 -37.53 14.68
CA PHE A 790 -36.59 -38.76 15.26
C PHE A 790 -36.84 -38.86 16.75
N LYS A 791 -36.86 -37.74 17.47
CA LYS A 791 -37.29 -37.70 18.88
C LYS A 791 -38.72 -38.21 19.06
N ASP A 792 -39.62 -37.90 18.12
CA ASP A 792 -41.02 -38.34 18.17
C ASP A 792 -41.21 -39.77 17.64
N SER A 793 -40.28 -40.29 16.84
CA SER A 793 -40.40 -41.60 16.16
C SER A 793 -39.72 -42.76 16.90
N ILE A 794 -38.80 -42.47 17.83
CA ILE A 794 -38.09 -43.49 18.63
C ILE A 794 -38.77 -43.62 20.01
N ASP A 795 -39.30 -44.81 20.30
CA ASP A 795 -40.00 -45.14 21.54
C ASP A 795 -39.37 -46.36 22.26
N ASP A 796 -39.87 -46.70 23.45
CA ASP A 796 -39.30 -47.81 24.23
C ASP A 796 -39.43 -49.18 23.53
N LYS A 797 -40.34 -49.34 22.56
CA LYS A 797 -40.58 -50.61 21.85
C LYS A 797 -39.61 -50.81 20.68
N ASN A 798 -39.26 -49.73 19.97
CA ASN A 798 -38.39 -49.80 18.79
C ASN A 798 -36.92 -49.40 19.08
N ARG A 799 -36.63 -48.70 20.19
CA ARG A 799 -35.30 -48.15 20.52
C ARG A 799 -34.18 -49.17 20.48
N ASN A 800 -34.35 -50.35 21.09
CA ASN A 800 -33.28 -51.36 21.13
C ASN A 800 -32.98 -51.94 19.75
N ALA A 801 -34.00 -52.18 18.93
CA ALA A 801 -33.82 -52.68 17.57
C ALA A 801 -33.14 -51.65 16.68
N ILE A 802 -33.57 -50.38 16.75
CA ILE A 802 -32.96 -49.27 15.99
C ILE A 802 -31.53 -48.99 16.45
N LYS A 803 -31.26 -49.01 17.77
CA LYS A 803 -29.92 -48.84 18.33
C LYS A 803 -28.97 -49.94 17.84
N THR A 804 -29.41 -51.20 17.88
CA THR A 804 -28.61 -52.33 17.37
C THR A 804 -28.32 -52.18 15.88
N ALA A 805 -29.33 -51.82 15.08
CA ALA A 805 -29.15 -51.56 13.64
C ALA A 805 -28.24 -50.36 13.36
N TRP A 806 -28.27 -49.34 14.21
CA TRP A 806 -27.40 -48.17 14.16
C TRP A 806 -25.93 -48.54 14.40
N GLU A 807 -25.66 -49.20 15.53
CA GLU A 807 -24.33 -49.57 16.02
C GLU A 807 -23.61 -50.55 15.09
N LYS A 808 -24.32 -51.50 14.49
CA LYS A 808 -23.73 -52.45 13.53
C LYS A 808 -22.95 -51.78 12.40
N GLY A 809 -23.46 -50.71 11.81
CA GLY A 809 -22.70 -50.01 10.76
C GLY A 809 -21.60 -49.08 11.28
N ILE A 810 -21.62 -48.71 12.56
CA ILE A 810 -20.47 -48.03 13.19
C ILE A 810 -19.34 -49.05 13.41
N LEU A 811 -19.69 -50.27 13.79
CA LEU A 811 -18.77 -51.38 14.05
C LEU A 811 -18.36 -52.16 12.78
N LEU A 812 -18.84 -51.73 11.60
CA LEU A 812 -18.62 -52.38 10.30
C LEU A 812 -19.13 -53.84 10.24
N GLU A 813 -20.16 -54.15 11.02
CA GLU A 813 -20.89 -55.41 10.99
C GLU A 813 -22.01 -55.38 9.94
N GLU A 814 -22.27 -56.53 9.29
CA GLU A 814 -23.36 -56.64 8.32
C GLU A 814 -24.75 -56.49 8.98
N ARG A 815 -25.56 -55.58 8.45
CA ARG A 815 -26.96 -55.40 8.86
C ARG A 815 -27.87 -56.44 8.20
N THR A 816 -28.71 -57.10 9.01
CA THR A 816 -29.71 -58.06 8.55
C THR A 816 -30.92 -57.37 7.92
N ASN A 817 -31.80 -58.14 7.26
CA ASN A 817 -33.06 -57.60 6.72
C ASN A 817 -33.97 -57.02 7.82
N GLU A 818 -33.87 -57.53 9.04
CA GLU A 818 -34.62 -57.02 10.21
C GLU A 818 -34.06 -55.68 10.69
N ASP A 819 -32.73 -55.50 10.66
CA ASP A 819 -32.07 -54.23 10.98
C ASP A 819 -32.50 -53.13 9.98
N TRP A 820 -32.54 -53.44 8.69
CA TRP A 820 -33.01 -52.51 7.65
C TRP A 820 -34.51 -52.21 7.78
N ALA A 821 -35.34 -53.19 8.14
CA ALA A 821 -36.76 -52.97 8.39
C ALA A 821 -37.00 -52.03 9.57
N ALA A 822 -36.20 -52.13 10.64
CA ALA A 822 -36.29 -51.24 11.79
C ALA A 822 -35.88 -49.79 11.46
N LEU A 823 -34.83 -49.60 10.64
CA LEU A 823 -34.37 -48.28 10.21
C LEU A 823 -35.37 -47.59 9.26
N ASN A 824 -35.90 -48.34 8.28
CA ASN A 824 -36.82 -47.78 7.29
C ASN A 824 -38.20 -47.44 7.89
N ALA A 825 -38.58 -48.07 9.01
CA ALA A 825 -39.86 -47.81 9.68
C ALA A 825 -40.00 -46.39 10.25
N ILE A 826 -38.88 -45.70 10.50
CA ILE A 826 -38.85 -44.36 11.09
C ILE A 826 -38.41 -43.28 10.08
N ASP A 827 -38.31 -43.63 8.80
CA ASP A 827 -37.94 -42.68 7.75
C ASP A 827 -38.96 -41.54 7.59
N ILE A 828 -38.47 -40.43 7.05
CA ILE A 828 -39.27 -39.23 6.84
C ILE A 828 -40.08 -39.39 5.56
N CYS A 829 -41.39 -39.62 5.70
CA CYS A 829 -42.29 -39.76 4.56
C CYS A 829 -42.49 -38.44 3.80
N GLN A 830 -42.91 -38.55 2.53
CA GLN A 830 -43.10 -37.39 1.64
C GLN A 830 -44.12 -36.38 2.21
N GLU A 831 -45.16 -36.84 2.89
CA GLU A 831 -46.19 -35.98 3.49
C GLU A 831 -45.63 -35.06 4.59
N LYS A 832 -44.73 -35.59 5.43
CA LYS A 832 -44.04 -34.81 6.48
C LYS A 832 -43.07 -33.79 5.87
N LEU A 833 -42.35 -34.17 4.82
CA LEU A 833 -41.46 -33.27 4.09
C LEU A 833 -42.23 -32.13 3.41
N ASP A 834 -43.38 -32.41 2.80
CA ASP A 834 -44.23 -31.39 2.17
C ASP A 834 -44.91 -30.47 3.20
N ALA A 835 -45.17 -30.96 4.42
CA ALA A 835 -45.62 -30.13 5.54
C ALA A 835 -44.52 -29.16 6.02
N PHE A 836 -43.27 -29.63 6.14
CA PHE A 836 -42.11 -28.81 6.48
C PHE A 836 -41.83 -27.72 5.43
N ILE A 837 -41.89 -28.06 4.14
CA ILE A 837 -41.73 -27.04 3.07
C ILE A 837 -42.85 -25.98 3.13
N ARG A 838 -44.07 -26.35 3.54
CA ARG A 838 -45.18 -25.39 3.71
C ARG A 838 -44.97 -24.46 4.90
N SER A 839 -44.43 -24.92 6.02
CA SER A 839 -44.13 -24.03 7.16
C SER A 839 -43.07 -22.99 6.80
N LEU A 840 -42.02 -23.40 6.08
CA LEU A 840 -40.99 -22.48 5.59
C LEU A 840 -41.56 -21.42 4.64
N LYS A 841 -42.51 -21.78 3.75
CA LYS A 841 -43.19 -20.85 2.84
C LYS A 841 -44.03 -19.78 3.55
N ASN A 842 -44.40 -20.03 4.80
CA ASN A 842 -45.13 -19.07 5.64
C ASN A 842 -44.17 -18.24 6.51
N LYS A 843 -42.99 -18.77 6.83
CA LYS A 843 -41.98 -18.13 7.69
C LYS A 843 -41.05 -17.18 6.92
N TYR A 844 -40.71 -17.51 5.67
CA TYR A 844 -39.74 -16.78 4.85
C TYR A 844 -40.33 -16.27 3.53
N ASP A 845 -39.64 -15.34 2.89
CA ASP A 845 -40.02 -14.82 1.56
C ASP A 845 -40.16 -15.96 0.54
N LYS A 846 -41.36 -16.09 -0.04
CA LYS A 846 -41.70 -17.21 -0.94
C LYS A 846 -40.79 -17.24 -2.17
N GLU A 847 -40.40 -16.08 -2.68
CA GLU A 847 -39.52 -15.97 -3.84
C GLU A 847 -38.11 -16.49 -3.54
N GLN A 848 -37.56 -16.17 -2.35
CA GLN A 848 -36.24 -16.66 -1.93
C GLN A 848 -36.28 -18.16 -1.64
N LEU A 849 -37.30 -18.64 -0.95
CA LEU A 849 -37.41 -20.06 -0.58
C LEU A 849 -37.55 -20.97 -1.80
N VAL A 850 -38.16 -20.51 -2.91
CA VAL A 850 -38.29 -21.30 -4.14
C VAL A 850 -36.93 -21.81 -4.65
N PHE A 851 -35.85 -21.04 -4.48
CA PHE A 851 -34.50 -21.46 -4.85
C PHE A 851 -33.93 -22.58 -3.97
N PHE A 852 -34.38 -22.69 -2.72
CA PHE A 852 -33.92 -23.72 -1.76
C PHE A 852 -34.81 -24.97 -1.72
N ILE A 853 -36.01 -24.94 -2.31
CA ILE A 853 -36.87 -26.14 -2.37
C ILE A 853 -36.18 -27.34 -3.05
N PRO A 854 -35.45 -27.19 -4.17
CA PRO A 854 -34.68 -28.29 -4.76
C PRO A 854 -33.59 -28.81 -3.82
N TYR A 855 -32.89 -27.92 -3.12
CA TYR A 855 -31.87 -28.27 -2.13
C TYR A 855 -32.46 -29.10 -0.99
N ILE A 856 -33.56 -28.64 -0.39
CA ILE A 856 -34.28 -29.35 0.68
C ILE A 856 -34.68 -30.74 0.18
N LYS A 857 -35.34 -30.84 -0.97
CA LYS A 857 -35.77 -32.13 -1.54
C LYS A 857 -34.60 -33.08 -1.78
N ASN A 858 -33.47 -32.57 -2.29
CA ASN A 858 -32.27 -33.38 -2.51
C ASN A 858 -31.64 -33.86 -1.19
N LYS A 859 -31.59 -33.02 -0.15
CA LYS A 859 -31.11 -33.43 1.18
C LYS A 859 -31.92 -34.58 1.78
N PHE A 860 -33.22 -34.66 1.52
CA PHE A 860 -34.05 -35.80 1.96
C PHE A 860 -34.13 -36.98 0.98
N ALA A 861 -33.49 -36.94 -0.19
CA ALA A 861 -33.53 -38.06 -1.14
C ALA A 861 -32.66 -39.26 -0.68
N LEU A 862 -33.21 -40.47 -0.59
CA LEU A 862 -32.45 -41.67 -0.23
C LEU A 862 -31.79 -42.30 -1.46
N ASN A 863 -30.62 -42.93 -1.27
CA ASN A 863 -29.90 -43.66 -2.31
C ASN A 863 -29.67 -45.11 -1.90
N PRO A 864 -30.31 -46.09 -2.57
CA PRO A 864 -30.22 -47.50 -2.23
C PRO A 864 -28.85 -48.13 -2.50
N ASP A 865 -27.97 -47.48 -3.27
CA ASP A 865 -26.62 -48.00 -3.58
C ASP A 865 -25.56 -47.55 -2.58
N LYS A 866 -25.89 -46.60 -1.68
CA LYS A 866 -24.99 -46.08 -0.64
C LYS A 866 -25.55 -46.40 0.73
N GLU A 867 -24.84 -47.22 1.49
CA GLU A 867 -25.32 -47.76 2.78
C GLU A 867 -25.81 -46.67 3.75
N PHE A 868 -25.04 -45.60 3.94
CA PHE A 868 -25.41 -44.46 4.81
C PHE A 868 -26.52 -43.56 4.24
N GLN A 869 -26.99 -43.80 3.02
CA GLN A 869 -28.08 -43.06 2.38
C GLN A 869 -29.31 -43.95 2.15
N ARG A 870 -29.33 -45.19 2.66
CA ARG A 870 -30.47 -46.11 2.56
C ARG A 870 -31.63 -45.77 3.50
N ALA A 871 -31.36 -45.08 4.60
CA ALA A 871 -32.35 -44.62 5.58
C ALA A 871 -32.01 -43.20 6.05
N HIS A 872 -33.02 -42.38 6.38
CA HIS A 872 -32.85 -40.99 6.81
C HIS A 872 -32.12 -40.90 8.14
N LEU A 873 -32.35 -41.83 9.05
CA LEU A 873 -31.65 -41.84 10.35
C LEU A 873 -30.13 -41.92 10.10
N LEU A 874 -29.68 -42.80 9.21
CA LEU A 874 -28.26 -42.94 8.84
C LEU A 874 -27.77 -41.71 8.09
N LYS A 875 -28.56 -41.20 7.15
CA LYS A 875 -28.20 -40.03 6.32
C LYS A 875 -27.98 -38.78 7.16
N PHE A 876 -28.74 -38.62 8.25
CA PHE A 876 -28.65 -37.47 9.18
C PHE A 876 -27.90 -37.79 10.49
N GLY A 877 -27.15 -38.89 10.54
CA GLY A 877 -26.43 -39.32 11.74
C GLY A 877 -25.42 -38.34 12.30
N TYR A 878 -24.89 -37.47 11.46
CA TYR A 878 -24.00 -36.38 11.85
C TYR A 878 -24.67 -35.31 12.74
N LEU A 879 -25.98 -35.38 12.96
CA LEU A 879 -26.74 -34.48 13.83
C LEU A 879 -26.74 -34.90 15.30
N HIS A 880 -25.82 -35.77 15.73
CA HIS A 880 -25.74 -36.27 17.11
C HIS A 880 -27.05 -36.89 17.60
N LEU A 881 -27.62 -37.77 16.78
CA LEU A 881 -28.89 -38.45 17.08
C LEU A 881 -28.70 -39.64 18.05
N GLU A 882 -27.44 -40.02 18.32
CA GLU A 882 -27.07 -41.08 19.27
C GLU A 882 -27.60 -40.84 20.70
N GLU A 883 -27.75 -39.57 21.09
CA GLU A 883 -28.31 -39.18 22.39
C GLU A 883 -29.78 -39.63 22.57
N LEU A 884 -30.49 -39.91 21.47
CA LEU A 884 -31.88 -40.40 21.49
C LEU A 884 -31.96 -41.90 21.85
N PHE A 885 -30.83 -42.62 21.87
CA PHE A 885 -30.76 -44.04 22.21
C PHE A 885 -30.40 -44.30 23.69
N GLU A 886 -30.04 -43.26 24.45
CA GLU A 886 -29.72 -43.38 25.87
C GLU A 886 -31.00 -43.41 26.73
N SER A 887 -31.15 -44.43 27.58
CA SER A 887 -32.30 -44.51 28.49
C SER A 887 -32.20 -43.45 29.60
N ASN A 888 -33.33 -42.87 30.00
CA ASN A 888 -33.43 -41.87 31.08
C ASN A 888 -32.90 -42.36 32.46
N CYS A 889 -32.55 -43.63 32.62
CA CYS A 889 -31.92 -44.15 33.84
C CYS A 889 -30.43 -43.76 33.95
N GLN A 890 -29.70 -43.60 32.84
CA GLN A 890 -28.25 -43.30 32.88
C GLN A 890 -27.93 -41.79 33.04
N LYS A 891 -28.89 -40.91 32.71
CA LYS A 891 -28.73 -39.45 32.93
C LYS A 891 -28.71 -39.04 34.41
N LYS A 892 -29.24 -39.87 35.32
CA LYS A 892 -29.21 -39.59 36.77
C LYS A 892 -27.87 -39.91 37.43
N GLU A 893 -27.15 -40.94 36.97
CA GLU A 893 -25.86 -41.33 37.58
C GLU A 893 -24.71 -40.41 37.14
N LYS A 894 -24.69 -39.94 35.88
CA LYS A 894 -23.67 -38.99 35.40
C LYS A 894 -23.78 -37.63 36.09
N ASN A 895 -24.99 -37.08 36.20
CA ASN A 895 -25.23 -35.79 36.85
C ASN A 895 -24.95 -35.83 38.37
N GLN A 896 -25.10 -36.97 39.05
CA GLN A 896 -24.72 -37.10 40.46
C GLN A 896 -23.20 -37.16 40.69
N SER A 897 -22.43 -37.69 39.73
CA SER A 897 -20.97 -37.73 39.85
C SER A 897 -20.31 -36.37 39.58
N GLU A 898 -20.85 -35.56 38.66
CA GLU A 898 -20.35 -34.21 38.36
C GLU A 898 -20.75 -33.19 39.45
N LEU A 899 -21.87 -33.37 40.13
CA LEU A 899 -22.30 -32.54 41.26
C LEU A 899 -21.51 -32.82 42.56
N GLN A 900 -20.83 -33.96 42.69
CA GLN A 900 -19.97 -34.25 43.85
C GLN A 900 -18.56 -33.66 43.71
N GLY A 901 -18.08 -33.37 42.49
CA GLY A 901 -16.78 -32.75 42.24
C GLY A 901 -16.73 -31.24 42.49
N LEU A 902 -17.88 -30.56 42.49
CA LEU A 902 -17.97 -29.09 42.65
C LEU A 902 -18.27 -28.62 44.09
N ASN A 903 -18.48 -29.55 45.03
CA ASN A 903 -18.74 -29.23 46.44
C ASN A 903 -17.48 -29.07 47.32
N GLN A 904 -16.28 -29.07 46.73
CA GLN A 904 -15.03 -28.77 47.45
C GLN A 904 -14.73 -27.27 47.63
N PHE A 905 -15.56 -26.37 47.09
CA PHE A 905 -15.34 -24.91 47.16
C PHE A 905 -16.44 -24.10 47.87
N GLY A 906 -17.42 -24.75 48.52
CA GLY A 906 -18.30 -24.09 49.50
C GLY A 906 -19.09 -22.86 49.01
N LEU A 907 -19.56 -22.83 47.76
CA LEU A 907 -20.20 -21.64 47.17
C LEU A 907 -21.73 -21.63 47.11
N PHE A 908 -22.44 -22.68 47.57
CA PHE A 908 -23.92 -22.66 47.58
C PHE A 908 -24.53 -23.37 48.80
N ALA A 909 -25.49 -22.71 49.45
CA ALA A 909 -26.36 -23.31 50.47
C ALA A 909 -27.53 -24.08 49.80
N PRO A 910 -28.05 -25.17 50.41
CA PRO A 910 -29.03 -26.02 49.75
C PRO A 910 -30.48 -25.59 49.99
N GLY A 911 -31.27 -25.58 48.90
CA GLY A 911 -32.71 -25.89 48.91
C GLY A 911 -33.69 -24.71 48.84
N GLU A 912 -34.43 -24.59 47.74
CA GLU A 912 -35.88 -24.90 47.68
C GLU A 912 -36.43 -24.76 46.23
N PRO A 913 -37.57 -25.39 45.89
CA PRO A 913 -37.92 -25.78 44.52
C PRO A 913 -38.88 -24.84 43.79
N LEU A 914 -38.84 -24.94 42.45
CA LEU A 914 -39.76 -24.35 41.48
C LEU A 914 -41.24 -24.61 41.80
N SER A 915 -42.05 -23.55 41.90
CA SER A 915 -43.49 -23.61 41.69
C SER A 915 -44.00 -22.41 40.88
N THR A 916 -44.54 -22.72 39.70
CA THR A 916 -45.78 -22.19 39.08
C THR A 916 -45.96 -20.68 38.90
N LEU A 917 -45.96 -20.31 37.61
CA LEU A 917 -46.90 -19.39 36.95
C LEU A 917 -48.18 -19.10 37.76
N GLU A 918 -48.43 -17.83 38.06
CA GLU A 918 -49.66 -17.10 37.68
C GLU A 918 -49.61 -15.62 38.09
N HIS A 919 -50.01 -14.76 37.14
CA HIS A 919 -50.63 -13.45 37.29
C HIS A 919 -50.09 -12.40 38.28
N SER A 920 -49.63 -11.27 37.74
CA SER A 920 -50.19 -9.96 38.11
C SER A 920 -49.75 -8.85 37.14
N THR A 921 -50.72 -8.23 36.47
CA THR A 921 -50.69 -6.78 36.19
C THR A 921 -51.32 -6.04 37.40
N PRO A 922 -51.52 -4.72 37.38
CA PRO A 922 -50.66 -3.74 38.05
C PRO A 922 -51.44 -2.90 39.07
N ARG A 923 -50.72 -2.05 39.83
CA ARG A 923 -51.13 -0.76 40.43
C ARG A 923 -50.32 -0.57 41.69
N TRP A 924 -49.69 0.58 41.86
CA TRP A 924 -49.91 1.49 42.99
C TRP A 924 -49.36 2.86 42.59
N GLN A 925 -50.28 3.78 42.25
CA GLN A 925 -50.16 5.16 42.72
C GLN A 925 -51.01 5.22 43.98
N ASN A 926 -50.40 5.56 45.10
CA ASN A 926 -50.77 6.73 45.90
C ASN A 926 -49.86 6.83 47.14
N GLU A 927 -49.42 8.08 47.36
CA GLU A 927 -48.76 8.68 48.52
C GLU A 927 -47.26 8.46 48.71
#